data_AF-A0A7V9B5R9-F1
#
_entry.id   AF-A0A7V9B5R9-F1
#
_cell.length_a   1.000
_cell.length_b   1.000
_cell.length_c   1.000
_cell.angle_alpha   90.00
_cell.angle_beta   90.00
_cell.angle_gamma   90.00
#
_symmetry.space_group_name_H-M   'P 1'
#
loop_
_entity.id
_entity.type
_entity.pdbx_description
1 polymer ?
#
loop_
_entity_poly.entity_id
_entity_poly.type
_entity_poly.pdbx_seq_one_letter_code
_entity_poly.pdbx_strand_id
1 'polypeptide(L)'
;MDLGLTRRLALATVLAVATTLLVLGAAPSPAGASSPDIVISQVYGAGGNAGAVRTHDFVELYNRGAIPIDLTGWSVQYSSATGTGNFGTNSPTSLSGTLPAGAHYLVRMAGGTNGAPLPAPDATGTIAMAAGAGKVVVVRPGAPLGLACNGGSDPCDAAETARIADLVGYGGANYFETAPAPSPSATTAILRGADGATDTDNNSSDFVTGVPNPRNCGEACVDAPPPPPLCEPPPSYEIAQVQGTGFASPLVGSCVRVSGVVTGDFNDASELGGFYMQDDTPDTDPLTSDGIFVASTTPVIVGDRVTVDGTAMETFGETQLTSATVAVIGTGSIAPAVYDLPRPAGTTFEPVEGVLLTFPETLTATEHFQLGRFGEVAVSSDGRLYQPTDRVAPGPEAQAMAAQNRLRRLLLDDGSAVQNPTTLPYLEPEAVRIGDTASGVTGVLGFGFSSYRLQPTAPIAFARTNPRPAAPDEVGGDIQVASFNALNYFTTLTTENRNARGANSEAEFARQQIKEVEAILGIDADILGLMEIENNGDEAIASLVGALNEEAGAGTYAYIVEPSLNPPNVLGGTFGTDAIKVAIIYRPAAVTPVGAAQTSADPIFDRPPLVQTFERVGGSEPVTVVVNHFKSKNCGTGAPGDADQGDGQGCFNARRVLQAEALVALLDTLAVPNPLVIGDLNAYTEEDPIHVIEDAGYVGLSEQFMADDDRYSYVFDGFSGELDHALAGPDLVDNVTGATIWHINADEPLILDYNLDFGRDPNLFEANPYRTSDHDPLIVGLDLRADSVPAAPVVSVVAGWNAATVTWEAPDDGGQAITGYELRVLQGTTEVASASVGPDVRSHTFGDLDNGVTYRFEVVATNGLGAGPAGAATARPFEPPLRQHVDLDAEAACPGFTVTNSNAYPVGFEWTAASGHGSGVVAAGETVVVADAGPQRWNVLLLFAGHRLQDAELARCR
;
A
#
# COMPACT_ATOMS: atom_id res chain seq x y z
N MET A 1 41.84 40.33 -36.66
CA MET A 1 40.59 41.07 -36.88
C MET A 1 39.85 40.97 -35.55
N ASP A 2 40.15 41.84 -34.59
CA ASP A 2 39.76 43.27 -34.50
C ASP A 2 38.32 43.39 -33.99
N LEU A 3 37.97 44.19 -32.97
CA LEU A 3 38.67 45.04 -31.97
C LEU A 3 37.75 44.97 -30.71
N GLY A 4 38.08 45.21 -29.45
CA GLY A 4 39.21 45.87 -28.80
C GLY A 4 38.71 46.49 -27.46
N LEU A 5 39.49 46.32 -26.39
CA LEU A 5 39.71 47.29 -25.28
C LEU A 5 38.47 47.90 -24.57
N THR A 6 38.19 47.56 -23.30
CA THR A 6 38.79 48.16 -22.06
C THR A 6 37.95 47.69 -20.82
N ARG A 7 38.26 47.84 -19.51
CA ARG A 7 39.42 48.12 -18.58
C ARG A 7 38.85 47.98 -17.13
N ARG A 8 39.57 47.73 -16.02
CA ARG A 8 40.99 47.45 -15.67
C ARG A 8 41.05 46.72 -14.30
N LEU A 9 42.26 46.32 -13.88
CA LEU A 9 42.60 45.74 -12.56
C LEU A 9 42.30 46.64 -11.34
N ALA A 10 42.00 45.99 -10.20
CA ALA A 10 42.52 46.29 -8.86
C ALA A 10 42.66 44.97 -8.06
N LEU A 11 43.39 44.95 -6.94
CA LEU A 11 43.81 43.75 -6.22
C LEU A 11 43.61 43.90 -4.69
N ALA A 12 43.33 42.79 -3.99
CA ALA A 12 43.16 42.66 -2.53
C ALA A 12 41.90 43.36 -1.95
N THR A 13 41.37 43.01 -0.77
CA THR A 13 41.96 42.25 0.36
C THR A 13 40.89 41.40 1.07
N VAL A 14 41.30 40.35 1.80
CA VAL A 14 40.40 39.56 2.67
C VAL A 14 40.00 40.37 3.91
N LEU A 15 38.70 40.42 4.20
CA LEU A 15 38.19 40.46 5.58
C LEU A 15 36.78 39.84 5.63
N ALA A 16 36.64 38.72 6.33
CA ALA A 16 35.33 38.13 6.57
C ALA A 16 34.59 38.96 7.64
N VAL A 17 33.43 39.51 7.27
CA VAL A 17 32.48 40.09 8.22
C VAL A 17 31.31 39.13 8.30
N ALA A 18 31.06 38.58 9.49
CA ALA A 18 29.90 37.74 9.74
C ALA A 18 28.63 38.60 9.72
N THR A 19 28.02 38.75 8.55
CA THR A 19 26.66 39.25 8.43
C THR A 19 25.70 38.16 8.89
N THR A 20 25.33 38.20 10.17
CA THR A 20 24.09 37.55 10.62
C THR A 20 22.94 38.13 9.82
N LEU A 21 22.43 37.38 8.85
CA LEU A 21 21.08 37.62 8.36
C LEU A 21 20.16 37.44 9.55
N LEU A 22 19.61 38.53 10.06
CA LEU A 22 18.36 38.43 10.79
C LEU A 22 17.36 37.85 9.81
N VAL A 23 16.87 36.65 10.10
CA VAL A 23 15.56 36.24 9.61
C VAL A 23 14.58 37.23 10.22
N LEU A 24 14.20 38.25 9.46
CA LEU A 24 12.93 38.92 9.69
C LEU A 24 11.88 37.86 9.39
N GLY A 25 11.44 37.15 10.42
CA GLY A 25 10.23 36.33 10.33
C GLY A 25 9.13 37.24 9.78
N ALA A 26 8.41 36.76 8.77
CA ALA A 26 7.28 37.50 8.24
C ALA A 26 6.34 37.82 9.41
N ALA A 27 6.13 39.10 9.68
CA ALA A 27 5.12 39.50 10.64
C ALA A 27 3.78 38.96 10.12
N PRO A 28 2.93 38.35 10.96
CA PRO A 28 1.62 37.90 10.52
C PRO A 28 0.87 39.10 9.91
N SER A 29 0.38 38.92 8.69
CA SER A 29 -0.43 39.95 8.04
C SER A 29 -1.71 40.14 8.85
N PRO A 30 -2.05 41.37 9.26
CA PRO A 30 -3.24 41.60 10.06
C PRO A 30 -4.49 41.27 9.24
N ALA A 31 -5.37 40.44 9.80
CA ALA A 31 -6.67 40.18 9.19
C ALA A 31 -7.55 41.41 9.38
N GLY A 32 -7.93 42.08 8.29
CA GLY A 32 -8.84 43.24 8.36
C GLY A 32 -10.28 42.79 8.55
N ALA A 33 -10.75 42.79 9.80
CA ALA A 33 -12.01 42.20 10.23
C ALA A 33 -13.00 43.23 10.84
N SER A 34 -12.78 44.54 10.64
CA SER A 34 -13.66 45.57 11.21
C SER A 34 -15.15 45.33 10.90
N SER A 35 -15.91 45.04 11.95
CA SER A 35 -17.20 44.38 11.87
C SER A 35 -18.34 45.42 11.98
N PRO A 36 -19.19 45.60 10.96
CA PRO A 36 -20.22 46.64 10.99
C PRO A 36 -21.39 46.34 11.93
N ASP A 37 -21.52 45.09 12.39
CA ASP A 37 -22.78 44.53 12.86
C ASP A 37 -22.65 43.60 14.09
N ILE A 38 -21.94 42.47 13.99
CA ILE A 38 -21.70 41.51 15.09
C ILE A 38 -20.23 41.54 15.53
N VAL A 39 -19.98 41.57 16.84
CA VAL A 39 -18.63 41.42 17.43
C VAL A 39 -18.62 40.49 18.65
N ILE A 40 -17.48 39.89 18.92
CA ILE A 40 -17.11 39.17 20.14
C ILE A 40 -16.86 40.22 21.23
N SER A 41 -17.73 40.26 22.23
CA SER A 41 -17.65 41.20 23.35
C SER A 41 -16.87 40.66 24.56
N GLN A 42 -16.85 39.34 24.79
CA GLN A 42 -16.01 38.70 25.83
C GLN A 42 -15.56 37.28 25.43
N VAL A 43 -14.39 36.86 25.91
CA VAL A 43 -13.93 35.46 25.86
C VAL A 43 -13.35 35.05 27.21
N TYR A 44 -13.75 33.87 27.69
CA TYR A 44 -13.22 33.21 28.88
C TYR A 44 -12.99 31.73 28.61
N GLY A 45 -11.72 31.29 28.59
CA GLY A 45 -11.30 29.90 28.39
C GLY A 45 -10.77 29.23 29.66
N ALA A 46 -11.39 29.47 30.82
CA ALA A 46 -10.94 28.87 32.07
C ALA A 46 -12.07 28.25 32.93
N GLY A 47 -13.16 27.83 32.28
CA GLY A 47 -14.32 27.19 32.88
C GLY A 47 -13.96 25.97 33.74
N GLY A 48 -14.31 26.02 35.03
CA GLY A 48 -14.15 24.86 35.91
C GLY A 48 -12.72 24.52 36.31
N ASN A 49 -11.71 25.25 35.82
CA ASN A 49 -10.31 25.09 36.18
C ASN A 49 -10.03 25.45 37.66
N ALA A 50 -8.87 25.05 38.19
CA ALA A 50 -8.47 25.40 39.54
C ALA A 50 -8.38 26.94 39.72
N GLY A 51 -9.19 27.49 40.63
CA GLY A 51 -9.32 28.95 40.83
C GLY A 51 -10.25 29.67 39.85
N ALA A 52 -10.99 28.93 39.00
CA ALA A 52 -11.95 29.51 38.07
C ALA A 52 -13.07 30.29 38.76
N VAL A 53 -13.49 31.39 38.13
CA VAL A 53 -14.61 32.23 38.59
C VAL A 53 -15.93 31.87 37.88
N ARG A 54 -15.88 31.11 36.78
CA ARG A 54 -17.04 30.46 36.14
C ARG A 54 -16.79 28.96 35.95
N THR A 55 -17.85 28.18 36.01
CA THR A 55 -17.85 26.72 35.78
C THR A 55 -17.64 26.33 34.33
N HIS A 56 -17.93 27.23 33.39
CA HIS A 56 -17.84 26.97 31.96
C HIS A 56 -17.06 28.08 31.26
N ASP A 57 -16.38 27.68 30.19
CA ASP A 57 -15.89 28.54 29.14
C ASP A 57 -17.08 29.25 28.48
N PHE A 58 -16.86 30.46 27.97
CA PHE A 58 -17.87 31.15 27.18
C PHE A 58 -17.27 32.13 26.19
N VAL A 59 -18.04 32.36 25.12
CA VAL A 59 -17.89 33.48 24.19
C VAL A 59 -19.18 34.30 24.27
N GLU A 60 -19.05 35.61 24.46
CA GLU A 60 -20.18 36.55 24.45
C GLU A 60 -20.12 37.39 23.18
N LEU A 61 -21.20 37.45 22.41
CA LEU A 61 -21.33 38.31 21.24
C LEU A 61 -22.12 39.57 21.57
N TYR A 62 -22.00 40.60 20.74
CA TYR A 62 -22.75 41.85 20.83
C TYR A 62 -23.13 42.35 19.43
N ASN A 63 -24.37 42.77 19.26
CA ASN A 63 -24.83 43.43 18.05
C ASN A 63 -24.61 44.96 18.16
N ARG A 64 -23.53 45.46 17.54
CA ARG A 64 -23.22 46.89 17.44
C ARG A 64 -23.91 47.59 16.26
N GLY A 65 -24.62 46.82 15.43
CA GLY A 65 -25.44 47.31 14.33
C GLY A 65 -26.72 48.03 14.78
N ALA A 66 -27.42 48.61 13.80
CA ALA A 66 -28.64 49.40 14.04
C ALA A 66 -29.96 48.61 13.93
N ILE A 67 -29.90 47.32 13.60
CA ILE A 67 -31.05 46.43 13.41
C ILE A 67 -30.83 45.06 14.10
N PRO A 68 -31.90 44.32 14.43
CA PRO A 68 -31.77 42.92 14.85
C PRO A 68 -31.16 42.06 13.74
N ILE A 69 -30.42 41.01 14.12
CA ILE A 69 -29.69 40.12 13.22
C ILE A 69 -30.07 38.68 13.55
N ASP A 70 -30.45 37.91 12.53
CA ASP A 70 -30.67 36.47 12.66
C ASP A 70 -29.33 35.74 12.67
N LEU A 71 -29.07 34.99 13.74
CA LEU A 71 -27.84 34.20 13.93
C LEU A 71 -27.99 32.76 13.44
N THR A 72 -29.15 32.37 12.88
CA THR A 72 -29.38 31.03 12.34
C THR A 72 -28.35 30.67 11.27
N GLY A 73 -27.64 29.56 11.49
CA GLY A 73 -26.59 29.08 10.60
C GLY A 73 -25.22 29.77 10.77
N TRP A 74 -25.10 30.77 11.65
CA TRP A 74 -23.80 31.28 12.07
C TRP A 74 -23.14 30.29 13.04
N SER A 75 -21.84 30.44 13.30
CA SER A 75 -21.16 29.65 14.34
C SER A 75 -20.07 30.44 15.09
N VAL A 76 -19.76 30.00 16.31
CA VAL A 76 -18.52 30.35 17.02
C VAL A 76 -17.54 29.18 16.91
N GLN A 77 -16.30 29.46 16.56
CA GLN A 77 -15.25 28.47 16.33
C GLN A 77 -13.97 28.84 17.07
N TYR A 78 -13.13 27.85 17.36
CA TYR A 78 -11.91 28.02 18.15
C TYR A 78 -10.73 27.26 17.54
N SER A 79 -9.54 27.83 17.68
CA SER A 79 -8.26 27.15 17.44
C SER A 79 -7.25 27.56 18.51
N SER A 80 -6.32 26.66 18.86
CA SER A 80 -5.30 26.96 19.87
C SER A 80 -4.28 27.97 19.34
N ALA A 81 -3.65 28.74 20.24
CA ALA A 81 -2.88 29.94 19.92
C ALA A 81 -1.89 29.80 18.74
N THR A 82 -1.22 28.66 18.63
CA THR A 82 -0.24 28.34 17.57
C THR A 82 -0.44 26.94 17.00
N GLY A 83 -1.65 26.39 17.07
CA GLY A 83 -1.95 25.02 16.63
C GLY A 83 -1.92 24.83 15.11
N THR A 84 -1.98 23.57 14.69
CA THR A 84 -2.20 23.11 13.31
C THR A 84 -3.64 22.69 13.03
N GLY A 85 -4.50 22.58 14.06
CA GLY A 85 -5.91 22.28 13.91
C GLY A 85 -6.73 23.51 13.48
N ASN A 86 -7.63 23.29 12.54
CA ASN A 86 -8.40 24.33 11.86
C ASN A 86 -9.70 24.66 12.61
N PHE A 87 -10.25 25.86 12.39
CA PHE A 87 -11.40 26.35 13.19
C PHE A 87 -12.60 25.40 13.09
N GLY A 88 -12.79 24.77 11.94
CA GLY A 88 -13.83 23.75 11.70
C GLY A 88 -13.61 22.40 12.35
N THR A 89 -12.39 22.02 12.77
CA THR A 89 -12.14 20.65 13.30
C THR A 89 -12.55 20.48 14.76
N ASN A 90 -12.90 21.55 15.46
CA ASN A 90 -13.25 21.54 16.89
C ASN A 90 -14.76 21.53 17.15
N SER A 91 -15.57 21.00 16.22
CA SER A 91 -17.05 21.00 16.25
C SER A 91 -17.65 22.40 16.47
N PRO A 92 -17.74 23.23 15.41
CA PRO A 92 -18.30 24.58 15.44
C PRO A 92 -19.61 24.70 16.24
N THR A 93 -19.64 25.63 17.19
CA THR A 93 -20.85 25.87 18.00
C THR A 93 -21.83 26.70 17.17
N SER A 94 -22.83 26.04 16.59
CA SER A 94 -23.92 26.68 15.85
C SER A 94 -24.68 27.69 16.71
N LEU A 95 -25.11 28.78 16.08
CA LEU A 95 -25.94 29.83 16.67
C LEU A 95 -27.34 29.83 16.03
N SER A 96 -28.30 30.42 16.72
CA SER A 96 -29.70 30.52 16.26
C SER A 96 -30.46 31.65 16.94
N GLY A 97 -31.59 32.04 16.33
CA GLY A 97 -32.45 33.10 16.85
C GLY A 97 -31.97 34.51 16.53
N THR A 98 -32.79 35.50 16.84
CA THR A 98 -32.56 36.89 16.43
C THR A 98 -31.98 37.72 17.58
N LEU A 99 -30.75 38.20 17.42
CA LEU A 99 -30.07 39.10 18.36
C LEU A 99 -30.45 40.58 18.11
N PRO A 100 -31.17 41.26 19.02
CA PRO A 100 -31.55 42.67 18.83
C PRO A 100 -30.35 43.62 18.77
N ALA A 101 -30.53 44.77 18.11
CA ALA A 101 -29.56 45.85 18.11
C ALA A 101 -29.22 46.30 19.54
N GLY A 102 -27.93 46.31 19.89
CA GLY A 102 -27.43 46.68 21.22
C GLY A 102 -27.60 45.60 22.31
N ALA A 103 -27.91 44.35 21.95
CA ALA A 103 -28.00 43.21 22.87
C ALA A 103 -26.77 42.29 22.82
N HIS A 104 -26.61 41.46 23.87
CA HIS A 104 -25.57 40.44 23.98
C HIS A 104 -26.13 39.04 23.71
N TYR A 105 -25.27 38.10 23.31
CA TYR A 105 -25.60 36.69 23.11
C TYR A 105 -24.54 35.81 23.75
N LEU A 106 -24.93 34.96 24.69
CA LEU A 106 -24.02 34.15 25.51
C LEU A 106 -23.93 32.71 25.00
N VAL A 107 -22.77 32.35 24.46
CA VAL A 107 -22.46 30.99 24.03
C VAL A 107 -21.70 30.25 25.13
N ARG A 108 -22.34 29.28 25.78
CA ARG A 108 -21.67 28.37 26.72
C ARG A 108 -20.81 27.38 25.95
N MET A 109 -19.59 27.13 26.42
CA MET A 109 -18.66 26.15 25.85
C MET A 109 -18.36 25.03 26.88
N ALA A 110 -17.19 24.38 26.84
CA ALA A 110 -16.80 23.35 27.80
C ALA A 110 -16.81 23.84 29.27
N GLY A 111 -16.70 22.93 30.24
CA GLY A 111 -16.66 23.31 31.65
C GLY A 111 -16.33 22.18 32.62
N GLY A 112 -16.33 22.54 33.90
CA GLY A 112 -15.97 21.68 35.02
C GLY A 112 -16.53 22.18 36.35
N THR A 113 -15.93 21.75 37.46
CA THR A 113 -16.56 21.80 38.79
C THR A 113 -16.30 23.05 39.62
N ASN A 114 -15.36 23.92 39.22
CA ASN A 114 -14.97 25.11 39.99
C ASN A 114 -15.65 26.40 39.49
N GLY A 115 -15.93 27.35 40.40
CA GLY A 115 -16.47 28.67 40.06
C GLY A 115 -18.00 28.76 40.13
N ALA A 116 -18.57 29.85 39.62
CA ALA A 116 -20.02 30.07 39.57
C ALA A 116 -20.66 29.53 38.27
N PRO A 117 -21.96 29.18 38.26
CA PRO A 117 -22.68 28.98 37.00
C PRO A 117 -22.65 30.27 36.14
N LEU A 118 -22.75 30.10 34.82
CA LEU A 118 -23.12 31.21 33.92
C LEU A 118 -24.60 31.59 34.15
N PRO A 119 -25.05 32.76 33.66
CA PRO A 119 -26.46 32.95 33.30
C PRO A 119 -26.96 31.86 32.34
N ALA A 120 -28.28 31.76 32.15
CA ALA A 120 -28.84 30.88 31.12
C ALA A 120 -28.28 31.29 29.75
N PRO A 121 -27.52 30.43 29.06
CA PRO A 121 -26.88 30.81 27.80
C PRO A 121 -27.88 30.76 26.65
N ASP A 122 -27.67 31.60 25.65
CA ASP A 122 -28.53 31.67 24.46
C ASP A 122 -28.14 30.58 23.42
N ALA A 123 -26.88 30.12 23.44
CA ALA A 123 -26.43 28.91 22.73
C ALA A 123 -25.51 28.04 23.60
N THR A 124 -25.41 26.74 23.26
CA THR A 124 -24.58 25.76 23.99
C THR A 124 -23.76 24.92 23.02
N GLY A 125 -22.43 24.96 23.19
CA GLY A 125 -21.47 24.05 22.59
C GLY A 125 -20.60 23.35 23.63
N THR A 126 -19.59 22.63 23.14
CA THR A 126 -18.71 21.75 23.94
C THR A 126 -17.21 22.04 23.74
N ILE A 127 -16.87 23.07 22.95
CA ILE A 127 -15.50 23.50 22.64
C ILE A 127 -14.71 23.76 23.94
N ALA A 128 -13.53 23.15 24.08
CA ALA A 128 -12.60 23.46 25.17
C ALA A 128 -11.64 24.57 24.74
N MET A 129 -11.63 25.70 25.46
CA MET A 129 -10.76 26.84 25.17
C MET A 129 -9.60 26.92 26.16
N ALA A 130 -8.44 27.44 25.72
CA ALA A 130 -7.27 27.57 26.58
C ALA A 130 -7.24 28.92 27.30
N ALA A 131 -6.94 28.90 28.61
CA ALA A 131 -7.10 30.05 29.51
C ALA A 131 -6.20 31.26 29.21
N GLY A 132 -5.00 31.02 28.69
CA GLY A 132 -3.96 32.06 28.54
C GLY A 132 -3.77 32.57 27.12
N ALA A 133 -4.06 31.76 26.09
CA ALA A 133 -3.89 32.14 24.69
C ALA A 133 -4.74 31.26 23.76
N GLY A 134 -5.27 31.83 22.69
CA GLY A 134 -6.15 31.13 21.75
C GLY A 134 -6.68 32.04 20.64
N LYS A 135 -7.46 31.46 19.74
CA LYS A 135 -8.09 32.15 18.59
C LYS A 135 -9.58 31.82 18.59
N VAL A 136 -10.45 32.83 18.56
CA VAL A 136 -11.90 32.68 18.41
C VAL A 136 -12.36 33.46 17.18
N VAL A 137 -13.20 32.85 16.35
CA VAL A 137 -13.90 33.54 15.25
C VAL A 137 -15.41 33.35 15.38
N VAL A 138 -16.15 34.38 14.97
CA VAL A 138 -17.57 34.27 14.61
C VAL A 138 -17.64 34.13 13.09
N VAL A 139 -18.43 33.18 12.60
CA VAL A 139 -18.48 32.84 11.17
C VAL A 139 -19.91 32.96 10.65
N ARG A 140 -20.07 33.66 9.52
CA ARG A 140 -21.34 33.85 8.82
C ARG A 140 -21.82 32.53 8.17
N PRO A 141 -23.13 32.38 7.89
CA PRO A 141 -23.69 31.16 7.31
C PRO A 141 -23.01 30.75 6.00
N GLY A 142 -22.82 29.44 5.82
CA GLY A 142 -22.21 28.83 4.65
C GLY A 142 -21.80 27.38 4.93
N ALA A 143 -21.60 26.59 3.87
CA ALA A 143 -21.08 25.24 3.94
C ALA A 143 -19.60 25.20 3.51
N PRO A 144 -18.74 24.37 4.13
CA PRO A 144 -18.96 23.71 5.42
C PRO A 144 -19.15 24.74 6.55
N LEU A 145 -19.83 24.37 7.65
CA LEU A 145 -20.08 25.29 8.76
C LEU A 145 -18.76 25.80 9.37
N GLY A 146 -17.78 24.90 9.51
CA GLY A 146 -16.40 25.21 9.89
C GLY A 146 -15.63 25.98 8.83
N LEU A 147 -14.63 26.77 9.23
CA LEU A 147 -13.56 27.18 8.31
C LEU A 147 -12.51 26.07 8.22
N ALA A 148 -12.00 25.85 7.01
CA ALA A 148 -10.97 24.87 6.71
C ALA A 148 -9.57 25.36 7.12
N CYS A 149 -9.38 26.64 7.44
CA CYS A 149 -8.13 27.24 7.91
C CYS A 149 -7.99 27.38 9.44
N ASN A 150 -6.81 27.85 9.89
CA ASN A 150 -6.61 28.45 11.22
C ASN A 150 -5.98 29.86 11.20
N GLY A 151 -5.70 30.40 10.02
CA GLY A 151 -5.11 31.73 9.80
C GLY A 151 -3.62 31.88 10.16
N GLY A 152 -2.98 30.83 10.69
CA GLY A 152 -1.61 30.87 11.19
C GLY A 152 -0.69 29.87 10.50
N SER A 153 -0.83 28.59 10.84
CA SER A 153 -0.10 27.49 10.18
C SER A 153 -0.80 27.02 8.91
N ASP A 154 -2.11 27.22 8.84
CA ASP A 154 -2.97 27.01 7.67
C ASP A 154 -3.71 28.33 7.37
N PRO A 155 -3.24 29.15 6.40
CA PRO A 155 -3.76 30.49 6.16
C PRO A 155 -5.18 30.48 5.56
N CYS A 156 -6.08 31.33 6.09
CA CYS A 156 -7.43 31.45 5.56
C CYS A 156 -7.45 32.08 4.16
N ASP A 157 -8.23 31.51 3.25
CA ASP A 157 -8.37 32.03 1.90
C ASP A 157 -9.29 33.27 1.83
N ALA A 158 -9.52 33.79 0.63
CA ALA A 158 -10.36 34.97 0.42
C ALA A 158 -11.86 34.73 0.68
N ALA A 159 -12.36 33.51 0.46
CA ALA A 159 -13.75 33.13 0.71
C ALA A 159 -14.00 32.86 2.20
N GLU A 160 -13.07 32.17 2.87
CA GLU A 160 -13.09 31.95 4.32
C GLU A 160 -12.98 33.28 5.08
N THR A 161 -12.03 34.14 4.70
CA THR A 161 -11.87 35.45 5.33
C THR A 161 -13.11 36.33 5.16
N ALA A 162 -13.82 36.23 4.02
CA ALA A 162 -15.11 36.92 3.83
C ALA A 162 -16.25 36.37 4.72
N ARG A 163 -16.16 35.10 5.15
CA ARG A 163 -17.10 34.48 6.10
C ARG A 163 -16.81 34.84 7.56
N ILE A 164 -15.59 35.25 7.91
CA ILE A 164 -15.29 35.74 9.27
C ILE A 164 -16.10 37.03 9.53
N ALA A 165 -16.94 36.99 10.56
CA ALA A 165 -17.72 38.14 11.02
C ALA A 165 -16.92 39.03 11.96
N ASP A 166 -16.27 38.41 12.96
CA ASP A 166 -15.31 39.02 13.89
C ASP A 166 -14.29 37.95 14.33
N LEU A 167 -13.08 38.39 14.72
CA LEU A 167 -11.93 37.57 15.09
C LEU A 167 -11.27 38.15 16.36
N VAL A 168 -11.02 37.30 17.35
CA VAL A 168 -10.08 37.64 18.43
C VAL A 168 -9.01 36.58 18.63
N GLY A 169 -7.76 36.97 18.36
CA GLY A 169 -6.58 36.26 18.85
C GLY A 169 -6.13 36.86 20.16
N TYR A 170 -5.87 36.04 21.17
CA TYR A 170 -5.50 36.49 22.52
C TYR A 170 -4.26 35.79 23.07
N GLY A 171 -3.51 36.50 23.91
CA GLY A 171 -2.23 36.02 24.43
C GLY A 171 -1.19 35.84 23.32
N GLY A 172 -0.56 34.68 23.25
CA GLY A 172 0.43 34.32 22.23
C GLY A 172 -0.17 33.79 20.92
N ALA A 173 -1.34 34.27 20.50
CA ALA A 173 -1.99 33.84 19.26
C ALA A 173 -1.19 34.22 18.00
N ASN A 174 -1.18 33.35 16.99
CA ASN A 174 -0.52 33.58 15.70
C ASN A 174 -1.42 34.16 14.60
N TYR A 175 -2.72 34.35 14.87
CA TYR A 175 -3.69 34.99 14.00
C TYR A 175 -4.64 35.84 14.85
N PHE A 176 -4.86 37.07 14.41
CA PHE A 176 -5.55 38.17 15.11
C PHE A 176 -5.84 39.29 14.10
N GLU A 177 -6.50 40.37 14.54
CA GLU A 177 -6.69 41.62 13.75
C GLU A 177 -5.33 42.37 13.58
N THR A 178 -5.20 43.66 13.97
CA THR A 178 -3.90 44.37 13.94
C THR A 178 -2.86 43.85 14.94
N ALA A 179 -3.27 43.44 16.15
CA ALA A 179 -2.41 42.93 17.22
C ALA A 179 -3.25 42.18 18.27
N PRO A 180 -2.74 41.14 18.95
CA PRO A 180 -3.55 40.25 19.79
C PRO A 180 -4.00 40.88 21.11
N ALA A 181 -5.16 40.44 21.61
CA ALA A 181 -5.70 40.83 22.92
C ALA A 181 -4.80 40.34 24.08
N PRO A 182 -4.79 41.05 25.24
CA PRO A 182 -4.03 40.63 26.42
C PRO A 182 -4.39 39.22 26.92
N SER A 183 -3.43 38.53 27.54
CA SER A 183 -3.60 37.15 28.03
C SER A 183 -4.60 37.09 29.22
N PRO A 184 -5.71 36.31 29.13
CA PRO A 184 -6.64 36.07 30.24
C PRO A 184 -6.11 35.04 31.25
N SER A 185 -6.92 34.68 32.25
CA SER A 185 -6.52 33.78 33.33
C SER A 185 -7.74 33.12 34.00
N ALA A 186 -7.51 32.21 34.96
CA ALA A 186 -8.58 31.60 35.75
C ALA A 186 -9.54 32.61 36.41
N THR A 187 -9.07 33.83 36.73
CA THR A 187 -9.87 34.89 37.36
C THR A 187 -10.27 36.03 36.42
N THR A 188 -9.82 36.03 35.16
CA THR A 188 -10.04 37.14 34.21
C THR A 188 -10.37 36.69 32.80
N ALA A 189 -11.41 37.27 32.21
CA ALA A 189 -11.71 37.21 30.78
C ALA A 189 -10.98 38.35 30.04
N ILE A 190 -10.96 38.28 28.70
CA ILE A 190 -10.82 39.48 27.88
C ILE A 190 -12.19 40.10 27.65
N LEU A 191 -12.28 41.43 27.74
CA LEU A 191 -13.49 42.23 27.64
C LEU A 191 -13.29 43.31 26.56
N ARG A 192 -14.13 43.32 25.51
CA ARG A 192 -14.10 44.32 24.43
C ARG A 192 -14.65 45.67 24.94
N GLY A 193 -14.08 46.77 24.46
CA GLY A 193 -14.37 48.13 24.92
C GLY A 193 -15.81 48.60 24.66
N ALA A 194 -16.17 49.75 25.25
CA ALA A 194 -17.52 50.34 25.16
C ALA A 194 -18.65 49.32 25.43
N ASP A 195 -18.52 48.62 26.56
CA ASP A 195 -19.41 47.55 27.03
C ASP A 195 -19.49 46.29 26.13
N GLY A 196 -18.72 46.25 25.04
CA GLY A 196 -18.72 45.20 24.02
C GLY A 196 -18.68 45.77 22.58
N ALA A 197 -18.94 47.06 22.40
CA ALA A 197 -19.14 47.71 21.10
C ALA A 197 -17.88 48.24 20.39
N THR A 198 -16.71 48.26 21.05
CA THR A 198 -15.47 48.77 20.44
C THR A 198 -14.76 47.72 19.60
N ASP A 199 -14.96 47.77 18.29
CA ASP A 199 -14.04 47.25 17.29
C ASP A 199 -13.36 48.44 16.58
N THR A 200 -12.04 48.37 16.45
CA THR A 200 -11.16 49.27 15.70
C THR A 200 -10.18 48.50 14.77
N ASP A 201 -10.50 47.25 14.45
CA ASP A 201 -9.64 46.29 13.74
C ASP A 201 -8.31 46.02 14.49
N ASN A 202 -8.34 46.05 15.83
CA ASN A 202 -7.16 45.88 16.67
C ASN A 202 -7.46 45.30 18.07
N ASN A 203 -7.41 43.97 18.20
CA ASN A 203 -7.72 43.25 19.44
C ASN A 203 -6.95 43.79 20.67
N SER A 204 -5.70 44.24 20.50
CA SER A 204 -4.86 44.81 21.58
C SER A 204 -5.29 46.21 22.05
N SER A 205 -6.02 46.94 21.21
CA SER A 205 -6.61 48.26 21.53
C SER A 205 -8.07 48.11 22.00
N ASP A 206 -8.75 47.09 21.50
CA ASP A 206 -10.18 46.86 21.74
C ASP A 206 -10.46 46.07 23.02
N PHE A 207 -9.58 45.13 23.41
CA PHE A 207 -9.79 44.27 24.57
C PHE A 207 -8.89 44.60 25.77
N VAL A 208 -9.44 44.50 26.98
CA VAL A 208 -8.70 44.55 28.25
C VAL A 208 -9.02 43.32 29.10
N THR A 209 -8.12 42.91 30.00
CA THR A 209 -8.44 41.88 30.98
C THR A 209 -9.28 42.41 32.13
N GLY A 210 -10.30 41.65 32.52
CA GLY A 210 -11.17 41.99 33.64
C GLY A 210 -11.93 40.79 34.19
N VAL A 211 -12.71 40.99 35.26
CA VAL A 211 -13.54 39.91 35.83
C VAL A 211 -14.60 39.49 34.80
N PRO A 212 -14.76 38.20 34.46
CA PRO A 212 -15.73 37.75 33.47
C PRO A 212 -17.15 38.14 33.86
N ASN A 213 -17.85 38.87 32.99
CA ASN A 213 -19.17 39.41 33.25
C ASN A 213 -20.18 38.96 32.18
N PRO A 214 -20.40 37.63 32.02
CA PRO A 214 -21.26 37.10 30.97
C PRO A 214 -22.70 37.62 31.09
N ARG A 215 -23.26 38.02 29.95
CA ARG A 215 -24.61 38.54 29.74
C ARG A 215 -25.25 37.78 28.61
N ASN A 216 -26.38 37.16 28.89
CA ASN A 216 -27.22 36.56 27.88
C ASN A 216 -28.25 37.57 27.34
N CYS A 217 -28.87 37.22 26.23
CA CYS A 217 -29.95 37.97 25.61
C CYS A 217 -31.25 37.81 26.40
N GLY A 218 -31.50 36.59 26.90
CA GLY A 218 -32.71 36.24 27.67
C GLY A 218 -33.98 36.38 26.83
N GLU A 219 -35.12 36.66 27.47
CA GLU A 219 -36.44 36.80 26.80
C GLU A 219 -36.49 37.89 25.70
N ALA A 220 -35.45 38.71 25.54
CA ALA A 220 -35.32 39.68 24.45
C ALA A 220 -34.81 39.06 23.14
N CYS A 221 -34.06 37.96 23.20
CA CYS A 221 -33.93 37.06 22.06
C CYS A 221 -35.16 36.17 22.09
N VAL A 222 -36.13 36.51 21.25
CA VAL A 222 -37.17 35.55 20.92
C VAL A 222 -36.51 34.34 20.27
N ASP A 223 -36.90 33.13 20.70
CA ASP A 223 -36.85 31.97 19.81
C ASP A 223 -37.40 32.42 18.46
N ALA A 224 -36.71 32.08 17.37
CA ALA A 224 -37.25 32.37 16.05
C ALA A 224 -38.68 31.80 15.98
N PRO A 225 -39.66 32.51 15.37
CA PRO A 225 -40.90 31.85 15.02
C PRO A 225 -40.55 30.58 14.25
N PRO A 226 -41.25 29.45 14.47
CA PRO A 226 -40.91 28.18 13.83
C PRO A 226 -40.73 28.44 12.33
N PRO A 227 -39.61 27.96 11.74
CA PRO A 227 -39.06 28.54 10.52
C PRO A 227 -40.15 28.69 9.46
N PRO A 228 -40.22 29.85 8.77
CA PRO A 228 -41.24 30.07 7.75
C PRO A 228 -41.20 28.88 6.80
N PRO A 229 -42.33 28.18 6.60
CA PRO A 229 -42.30 26.77 6.25
C PRO A 229 -41.49 26.54 4.98
N LEU A 230 -40.53 25.61 5.03
CA LEU A 230 -39.65 25.23 3.92
C LEU A 230 -40.50 25.13 2.65
N CYS A 231 -40.25 26.06 1.72
CA CYS A 231 -41.27 26.82 1.00
C CYS A 231 -42.62 26.12 0.80
N GLU A 232 -43.61 26.23 1.71
CA GLU A 232 -44.84 25.40 1.54
C GLU A 232 -45.81 25.87 0.42
N PRO A 233 -46.24 24.98 -0.49
CA PRO A 233 -45.64 23.68 -0.85
C PRO A 233 -44.43 23.86 -1.78
N PRO A 234 -43.33 23.08 -1.63
CA PRO A 234 -42.12 23.37 -2.39
C PRO A 234 -42.34 23.18 -3.90
N PRO A 235 -41.66 23.99 -4.74
CA PRO A 235 -41.58 23.68 -6.17
C PRO A 235 -41.05 22.27 -6.34
N SER A 236 -41.75 21.47 -7.14
CA SER A 236 -41.41 20.08 -7.39
C SER A 236 -40.51 19.98 -8.61
N TYR A 237 -39.46 19.16 -8.50
CA TYR A 237 -38.41 18.95 -9.50
C TYR A 237 -38.20 17.45 -9.71
N GLU A 238 -37.72 17.10 -10.90
CA GLU A 238 -37.03 15.82 -11.16
C GLU A 238 -35.62 15.90 -10.54
N ILE A 239 -35.02 14.78 -10.13
CA ILE A 239 -33.69 14.76 -9.50
C ILE A 239 -32.63 15.30 -10.46
N ALA A 240 -32.73 14.97 -11.75
CA ALA A 240 -31.92 15.55 -12.84
C ALA A 240 -31.94 17.10 -12.85
N GLN A 241 -33.03 17.74 -12.42
CA GLN A 241 -33.15 19.21 -12.34
C GLN A 241 -32.57 19.78 -11.05
N VAL A 242 -32.42 18.96 -10.00
CA VAL A 242 -31.71 19.32 -8.75
C VAL A 242 -30.21 19.15 -8.93
N GLN A 243 -29.77 18.08 -9.59
CA GLN A 243 -28.36 17.84 -9.95
C GLN A 243 -27.87 18.86 -10.99
N GLY A 244 -28.49 18.90 -12.17
CA GLY A 244 -28.01 19.72 -13.29
C GLY A 244 -26.80 19.12 -14.02
N THR A 245 -26.18 19.92 -14.90
CA THR A 245 -25.18 19.43 -15.87
C THR A 245 -23.72 19.69 -15.46
N GLY A 246 -23.37 19.55 -14.17
CA GLY A 246 -22.01 19.77 -13.66
C GLY A 246 -21.92 19.98 -12.15
N PHE A 247 -20.68 20.01 -11.64
CA PHE A 247 -20.17 19.92 -10.25
C PHE A 247 -20.73 20.84 -9.14
N ALA A 248 -21.94 21.37 -9.28
CA ALA A 248 -22.72 22.00 -8.22
C ALA A 248 -24.16 22.20 -8.70
N SER A 249 -25.12 21.90 -7.82
CA SER A 249 -26.55 22.05 -8.08
C SER A 249 -26.91 23.47 -8.56
N PRO A 250 -27.69 23.63 -9.65
CA PRO A 250 -28.26 24.93 -10.03
C PRO A 250 -29.27 25.48 -9.00
N LEU A 251 -29.60 24.69 -7.97
CA LEU A 251 -30.58 25.01 -6.93
C LEU A 251 -29.97 25.13 -5.51
N VAL A 252 -28.64 25.18 -5.33
CA VAL A 252 -27.99 25.34 -4.00
C VAL A 252 -28.68 26.40 -3.14
N GLY A 253 -29.06 26.02 -1.92
CA GLY A 253 -29.74 26.87 -0.94
C GLY A 253 -31.24 27.07 -1.20
N SER A 254 -31.81 26.42 -2.22
CA SER A 254 -33.26 26.45 -2.52
C SER A 254 -33.97 25.25 -1.90
N CYS A 255 -35.20 25.47 -1.42
CA CYS A 255 -36.08 24.38 -1.01
C CYS A 255 -36.70 23.70 -2.24
N VAL A 256 -36.60 22.38 -2.31
CA VAL A 256 -37.07 21.54 -3.42
C VAL A 256 -37.96 20.41 -2.90
N ARG A 257 -38.87 19.92 -3.76
CA ARG A 257 -39.56 18.64 -3.57
C ARG A 257 -39.18 17.68 -4.70
N VAL A 258 -38.61 16.54 -4.36
CA VAL A 258 -38.33 15.43 -5.30
C VAL A 258 -39.16 14.20 -4.94
N SER A 259 -39.24 13.20 -5.83
CA SER A 259 -39.89 11.91 -5.51
C SER A 259 -39.38 10.76 -6.37
N GLY A 260 -38.83 9.74 -5.72
CA GLY A 260 -38.16 8.61 -6.37
C GLY A 260 -38.14 7.37 -5.48
N VAL A 261 -37.26 6.42 -5.77
CA VAL A 261 -37.11 5.14 -5.06
C VAL A 261 -35.76 5.09 -4.35
N VAL A 262 -35.73 4.64 -3.09
CA VAL A 262 -34.50 4.45 -2.31
C VAL A 262 -33.69 3.29 -2.90
N THR A 263 -32.42 3.55 -3.21
CA THR A 263 -31.52 2.58 -3.88
C THR A 263 -30.32 2.15 -3.04
N GLY A 264 -29.94 2.93 -2.03
CA GLY A 264 -29.04 2.53 -0.95
C GLY A 264 -29.43 3.24 0.34
N ASP A 265 -29.46 2.52 1.46
CA ASP A 265 -29.76 3.07 2.79
C ASP A 265 -28.50 2.96 3.65
N PHE A 266 -28.09 4.09 4.25
CA PHE A 266 -26.83 4.28 4.96
C PHE A 266 -27.08 5.07 6.26
N ASN A 267 -28.09 4.63 7.02
CA ASN A 267 -28.67 5.32 8.17
C ASN A 267 -28.28 4.74 9.55
N ASP A 268 -27.59 3.60 9.61
CA ASP A 268 -27.12 3.07 10.89
C ASP A 268 -26.01 3.96 11.49
N ALA A 269 -25.78 3.84 12.79
CA ALA A 269 -25.04 4.84 13.58
C ALA A 269 -23.53 4.98 13.26
N SER A 270 -23.01 4.21 12.31
CA SER A 270 -21.65 4.26 11.77
C SER A 270 -21.61 4.57 10.26
N GLU A 271 -22.75 4.65 9.59
CA GLU A 271 -22.86 4.84 8.14
C GLU A 271 -22.87 6.34 7.77
N LEU A 272 -23.20 6.66 6.51
CA LEU A 272 -23.18 8.03 5.97
C LEU A 272 -24.20 9.00 6.61
N GLY A 273 -25.19 8.49 7.34
CA GLY A 273 -26.21 9.28 8.04
C GLY A 273 -27.39 9.72 7.16
N GLY A 274 -27.73 8.92 6.15
CA GLY A 274 -28.79 9.22 5.19
C GLY A 274 -29.02 8.07 4.20
N PHE A 275 -29.66 8.36 3.06
CA PHE A 275 -29.92 7.37 2.02
C PHE A 275 -29.81 7.97 0.63
N TYR A 276 -29.49 7.15 -0.37
CA TYR A 276 -29.56 7.52 -1.79
C TYR A 276 -30.93 7.14 -2.38
N MET A 277 -31.44 8.01 -3.24
CA MET A 277 -32.66 7.77 -4.01
C MET A 277 -32.51 8.21 -5.47
N GLN A 278 -33.27 7.58 -6.35
CA GLN A 278 -33.27 7.84 -7.80
C GLN A 278 -34.68 7.97 -8.36
N ASP A 279 -34.84 8.72 -9.46
CA ASP A 279 -36.12 8.85 -10.15
C ASP A 279 -36.55 7.51 -10.77
N ASP A 280 -37.83 7.13 -10.61
CA ASP A 280 -38.39 5.93 -11.25
C ASP A 280 -38.92 6.19 -12.67
N THR A 281 -38.81 7.44 -13.13
CA THR A 281 -38.85 7.85 -14.53
C THR A 281 -37.69 8.81 -14.80
N PRO A 282 -36.45 8.29 -14.98
CA PRO A 282 -35.28 9.11 -15.30
C PRO A 282 -35.47 9.90 -16.61
N ASP A 283 -34.65 10.92 -16.82
CA ASP A 283 -34.80 11.86 -17.94
C ASP A 283 -34.19 11.33 -19.27
N THR A 284 -33.67 12.19 -20.14
CA THR A 284 -33.02 11.77 -21.40
C THR A 284 -31.74 12.57 -21.75
N ASP A 285 -31.23 13.42 -20.86
CA ASP A 285 -29.99 14.17 -21.04
C ASP A 285 -28.82 13.43 -20.35
N PRO A 286 -27.86 12.84 -21.07
CA PRO A 286 -26.75 12.07 -20.49
C PRO A 286 -25.69 12.94 -19.79
N LEU A 287 -26.03 14.19 -19.45
CA LEU A 287 -25.20 15.14 -18.69
C LEU A 287 -25.75 15.43 -17.29
N THR A 288 -26.98 15.03 -16.98
CA THR A 288 -27.63 15.12 -15.66
C THR A 288 -27.67 13.76 -14.98
N SER A 289 -27.55 13.74 -13.65
CA SER A 289 -27.77 12.52 -12.87
C SER A 289 -29.21 12.42 -12.34
N ASP A 290 -29.82 11.24 -12.48
CA ASP A 290 -31.12 10.90 -11.89
C ASP A 290 -31.04 10.47 -10.41
N GLY A 291 -29.86 10.56 -9.78
CA GLY A 291 -29.59 10.14 -8.39
C GLY A 291 -29.19 11.28 -7.44
N ILE A 292 -29.55 11.14 -6.16
CA ILE A 292 -29.24 12.13 -5.11
C ILE A 292 -29.15 11.50 -3.72
N PHE A 293 -28.27 12.03 -2.86
CA PHE A 293 -28.21 11.67 -1.44
C PHE A 293 -29.18 12.53 -0.61
N VAL A 294 -29.75 11.93 0.44
CA VAL A 294 -30.68 12.58 1.37
C VAL A 294 -30.18 12.41 2.80
N ALA A 295 -29.64 13.50 3.35
CA ALA A 295 -29.21 13.58 4.74
C ALA A 295 -30.44 13.70 5.67
N SER A 296 -31.03 12.55 6.02
CA SER A 296 -32.18 12.45 6.93
C SER A 296 -32.20 11.10 7.63
N THR A 297 -32.16 11.10 8.96
CA THR A 297 -32.31 9.92 9.82
C THR A 297 -33.74 9.38 9.89
N THR A 298 -34.54 9.60 8.84
CA THR A 298 -35.89 9.06 8.72
C THR A 298 -35.80 7.61 8.24
N PRO A 299 -36.26 6.60 9.00
CA PRO A 299 -36.15 5.21 8.58
C PRO A 299 -36.88 4.94 7.27
N VAL A 300 -36.15 4.38 6.31
CA VAL A 300 -36.62 3.89 5.01
C VAL A 300 -36.11 2.44 4.82
N ILE A 301 -36.43 1.82 3.69
CA ILE A 301 -35.70 0.64 3.18
C ILE A 301 -35.48 0.78 1.67
N VAL A 302 -34.45 0.11 1.15
CA VAL A 302 -34.23 -0.01 -0.30
C VAL A 302 -35.47 -0.58 -0.99
N GLY A 303 -35.97 0.14 -2.01
CA GLY A 303 -37.24 -0.15 -2.69
C GLY A 303 -38.47 0.60 -2.16
N ASP A 304 -38.37 1.37 -1.07
CA ASP A 304 -39.41 2.36 -0.72
C ASP A 304 -39.46 3.47 -1.78
N ARG A 305 -40.67 3.89 -2.16
CA ARG A 305 -40.89 5.10 -2.97
C ARG A 305 -41.20 6.26 -2.04
N VAL A 306 -40.39 7.30 -2.08
CA VAL A 306 -40.45 8.45 -1.17
C VAL A 306 -40.75 9.75 -1.90
N THR A 307 -41.37 10.70 -1.19
CA THR A 307 -41.32 12.13 -1.48
C THR A 307 -40.44 12.79 -0.44
N VAL A 308 -39.54 13.68 -0.87
CA VAL A 308 -38.63 14.39 0.03
C VAL A 308 -38.77 15.89 -0.19
N ASP A 309 -39.04 16.62 0.90
CA ASP A 309 -38.99 18.08 0.97
C ASP A 309 -37.69 18.46 1.69
N GLY A 310 -36.77 19.17 1.02
CA GLY A 310 -35.47 19.51 1.60
C GLY A 310 -34.81 20.71 0.93
N THR A 311 -33.61 21.06 1.39
CA THR A 311 -32.78 22.12 0.79
C THR A 311 -31.61 21.49 0.06
N ALA A 312 -31.46 21.77 -1.24
CA ALA A 312 -30.33 21.30 -2.04
C ALA A 312 -29.03 22.01 -1.60
N MET A 313 -27.96 21.25 -1.35
CA MET A 313 -26.67 21.77 -0.89
C MET A 313 -25.52 20.87 -1.34
N GLU A 314 -24.38 21.48 -1.68
CA GLU A 314 -23.11 20.76 -1.80
C GLU A 314 -22.59 20.35 -0.41
N THR A 315 -22.05 19.14 -0.29
CA THR A 315 -21.32 18.70 0.92
C THR A 315 -20.20 17.76 0.53
N PHE A 316 -18.96 18.12 0.89
CA PHE A 316 -17.72 17.50 0.39
C PHE A 316 -17.56 17.44 -1.15
N GLY A 317 -18.47 18.08 -1.90
CA GLY A 317 -18.54 18.12 -3.35
C GLY A 317 -19.68 17.29 -3.96
N GLU A 318 -20.45 16.56 -3.15
CA GLU A 318 -21.66 15.83 -3.57
C GLU A 318 -22.90 16.73 -3.42
N THR A 319 -23.82 16.66 -4.39
CA THR A 319 -25.12 17.34 -4.32
C THR A 319 -26.09 16.49 -3.48
N GLN A 320 -26.56 17.04 -2.36
CA GLN A 320 -27.45 16.36 -1.43
C GLN A 320 -28.63 17.21 -0.95
N LEU A 321 -29.69 16.54 -0.48
CA LEU A 321 -30.82 17.17 0.20
C LEU A 321 -30.61 17.16 1.72
N THR A 322 -30.57 18.35 2.31
CA THR A 322 -30.44 18.56 3.76
C THR A 322 -31.71 19.11 4.38
N SER A 323 -31.81 19.06 5.72
CA SER A 323 -33.01 19.47 6.47
C SER A 323 -34.29 18.74 5.99
N ALA A 324 -34.11 17.50 5.50
CA ALA A 324 -35.07 16.80 4.66
C ALA A 324 -36.18 16.12 5.46
N THR A 325 -37.44 16.49 5.14
CA THR A 325 -38.65 15.80 5.59
C THR A 325 -39.04 14.74 4.57
N VAL A 326 -38.99 13.48 4.98
CA VAL A 326 -39.17 12.31 4.12
C VAL A 326 -40.54 11.68 4.37
N ALA A 327 -41.26 11.34 3.30
CA ALA A 327 -42.55 10.65 3.35
C ALA A 327 -42.54 9.43 2.42
N VAL A 328 -42.65 8.22 2.97
CA VAL A 328 -42.86 7.00 2.20
C VAL A 328 -44.28 7.01 1.62
N ILE A 329 -44.38 6.98 0.29
CA ILE A 329 -45.64 7.08 -0.47
C ILE A 329 -46.01 5.80 -1.23
N GLY A 330 -45.12 4.81 -1.28
CA GLY A 330 -45.32 3.52 -1.92
C GLY A 330 -44.05 2.69 -1.94
N THR A 331 -43.95 1.75 -2.87
CA THR A 331 -42.73 1.00 -3.17
C THR A 331 -42.45 1.01 -4.68
N GLY A 332 -41.21 0.74 -5.06
CA GLY A 332 -40.74 0.65 -6.45
C GLY A 332 -39.51 -0.25 -6.56
N SER A 333 -38.82 -0.19 -7.70
CA SER A 333 -37.58 -0.92 -7.92
C SER A 333 -36.77 -0.28 -9.04
N ILE A 334 -35.54 0.13 -8.74
CA ILE A 334 -34.55 0.53 -9.74
C ILE A 334 -33.65 -0.69 -9.99
N ALA A 335 -33.30 -0.93 -11.26
CA ALA A 335 -32.27 -1.90 -11.60
C ALA A 335 -30.92 -1.17 -11.71
N PRO A 336 -29.80 -1.75 -11.25
CA PRO A 336 -28.49 -1.15 -11.43
C PRO A 336 -28.21 -0.83 -12.90
N ALA A 337 -27.77 0.39 -13.18
CA ALA A 337 -27.33 0.78 -14.51
C ALA A 337 -25.96 0.16 -14.80
N VAL A 338 -25.80 -0.46 -15.97
CA VAL A 338 -24.50 -0.99 -16.40
C VAL A 338 -23.57 0.17 -16.72
N TYR A 339 -22.38 0.18 -16.12
CA TYR A 339 -21.31 1.11 -16.43
C TYR A 339 -20.04 0.31 -16.67
N ASP A 340 -19.42 0.47 -17.85
CA ASP A 340 -18.18 -0.23 -18.21
C ASP A 340 -16.97 0.68 -17.96
N LEU A 341 -15.85 0.11 -17.49
CA LEU A 341 -14.53 0.73 -17.49
C LEU A 341 -13.67 0.16 -18.64
N PRO A 342 -12.75 0.93 -19.26
CA PRO A 342 -12.36 2.30 -18.91
C PRO A 342 -13.43 3.36 -19.26
N ARG A 343 -13.54 4.40 -18.43
CA ARG A 343 -14.38 5.57 -18.69
C ARG A 343 -14.08 6.22 -20.06
N PRO A 344 -15.08 6.81 -20.74
CA PRO A 344 -14.85 7.62 -21.92
C PRO A 344 -13.84 8.75 -21.68
N ALA A 345 -12.96 9.00 -22.66
CA ALA A 345 -11.95 10.04 -22.54
C ALA A 345 -12.59 11.44 -22.46
N GLY A 346 -12.34 12.16 -21.35
CA GLY A 346 -12.84 13.51 -21.11
C GLY A 346 -14.17 13.59 -20.35
N THR A 347 -14.74 12.47 -19.90
CA THR A 347 -15.91 12.46 -18.99
C THR A 347 -15.49 12.22 -17.54
N THR A 348 -16.15 12.88 -16.60
CA THR A 348 -16.15 12.50 -15.17
C THR A 348 -17.26 11.47 -14.90
N PHE A 349 -17.43 11.10 -13.62
CA PHE A 349 -18.59 10.32 -13.18
C PHE A 349 -19.82 11.20 -12.85
N GLU A 350 -19.74 12.52 -13.05
CA GLU A 350 -20.77 13.49 -12.70
C GLU A 350 -22.21 13.12 -13.15
N PRO A 351 -22.45 12.67 -14.40
CA PRO A 351 -23.80 12.34 -14.86
C PRO A 351 -24.38 11.07 -14.22
N VAL A 352 -23.67 10.44 -13.27
CA VAL A 352 -24.10 9.26 -12.53
C VAL A 352 -23.84 9.37 -11.01
N GLU A 353 -23.68 10.58 -10.47
CA GLU A 353 -23.63 10.80 -9.01
C GLU A 353 -24.94 10.35 -8.33
N GLY A 354 -24.86 9.57 -7.25
CA GLY A 354 -26.03 9.02 -6.56
C GLY A 354 -26.78 7.92 -7.32
N VAL A 355 -26.24 7.43 -8.45
CA VAL A 355 -26.83 6.36 -9.26
C VAL A 355 -26.33 4.99 -8.79
N LEU A 356 -27.26 4.04 -8.65
CA LEU A 356 -26.99 2.62 -8.47
C LEU A 356 -26.38 2.04 -9.76
N LEU A 357 -25.08 1.78 -9.75
CA LEU A 357 -24.31 1.22 -10.86
C LEU A 357 -23.97 -0.26 -10.64
N THR A 358 -23.74 -0.96 -11.74
CA THR A 358 -23.09 -2.29 -11.76
C THR A 358 -22.01 -2.34 -12.84
N PHE A 359 -20.84 -2.84 -12.45
CA PHE A 359 -19.66 -3.04 -13.29
C PHE A 359 -19.58 -4.55 -13.60
N PRO A 360 -20.06 -5.01 -14.78
CA PRO A 360 -20.20 -6.44 -15.10
C PRO A 360 -18.87 -7.14 -15.41
N GLU A 361 -17.82 -6.38 -15.70
CA GLU A 361 -16.47 -6.87 -15.96
C GLU A 361 -15.77 -7.40 -14.70
N THR A 362 -14.58 -7.97 -14.89
CA THR A 362 -13.67 -8.28 -13.79
C THR A 362 -12.78 -7.07 -13.52
N LEU A 363 -12.80 -6.60 -12.27
CA LEU A 363 -11.98 -5.51 -11.77
C LEU A 363 -10.90 -6.06 -10.83
N THR A 364 -9.67 -5.58 -10.99
CA THR A 364 -8.49 -5.98 -10.21
C THR A 364 -8.19 -4.94 -9.14
N ALA A 365 -7.96 -5.37 -7.90
CA ALA A 365 -7.48 -4.51 -6.80
C ALA A 365 -6.14 -3.89 -7.18
N THR A 366 -6.05 -2.56 -7.09
CA THR A 366 -4.88 -1.76 -7.47
C THR A 366 -4.36 -0.91 -6.31
N GLU A 367 -5.17 -0.64 -5.27
CA GLU A 367 -4.73 0.07 -4.06
C GLU A 367 -5.55 -0.31 -2.82
N HIS A 368 -4.89 -0.35 -1.66
CA HIS A 368 -5.48 -0.60 -0.34
C HIS A 368 -4.95 0.32 0.78
N PHE A 369 -4.29 1.43 0.45
CA PHE A 369 -3.60 2.29 1.43
C PHE A 369 -4.53 2.82 2.53
N GLN A 370 -5.79 3.12 2.19
CA GLN A 370 -6.80 3.60 3.13
C GLN A 370 -7.67 2.48 3.73
N LEU A 371 -7.51 1.21 3.32
CA LEU A 371 -8.33 0.08 3.77
C LEU A 371 -8.41 0.00 5.30
N GLY A 372 -7.27 0.04 5.98
CA GLY A 372 -7.21 -0.03 7.44
C GLY A 372 -7.81 1.17 8.19
N ARG A 373 -8.14 2.26 7.47
CA ARG A 373 -8.56 3.55 8.03
C ARG A 373 -10.01 3.90 7.70
N PHE A 374 -10.47 3.55 6.49
CA PHE A 374 -11.77 3.93 5.93
C PHE A 374 -12.41 2.80 5.10
N GLY A 375 -11.92 1.56 5.17
CA GLY A 375 -12.44 0.44 4.37
C GLY A 375 -12.18 0.51 2.85
N GLU A 376 -11.65 1.65 2.37
CA GLU A 376 -11.41 1.97 0.96
C GLU A 376 -10.43 1.03 0.24
N VAL A 377 -10.81 0.58 -0.96
CA VAL A 377 -9.98 -0.20 -1.90
C VAL A 377 -10.18 0.34 -3.32
N ALA A 378 -9.10 0.72 -4.00
CA ALA A 378 -9.20 1.05 -5.42
C ALA A 378 -9.09 -0.22 -6.29
N VAL A 379 -9.93 -0.31 -7.31
CA VAL A 379 -9.93 -1.38 -8.31
C VAL A 379 -9.82 -0.81 -9.72
N SER A 380 -9.52 -1.66 -10.71
CA SER A 380 -9.30 -1.23 -12.09
C SER A 380 -9.71 -2.28 -13.13
N SER A 381 -10.18 -1.82 -14.29
CA SER A 381 -10.39 -2.70 -15.45
C SER A 381 -9.07 -3.12 -16.09
N ASP A 382 -9.10 -4.20 -16.87
CA ASP A 382 -7.97 -4.69 -17.68
C ASP A 382 -6.71 -5.09 -16.90
N GLY A 383 -6.85 -5.47 -15.62
CA GLY A 383 -5.74 -5.91 -14.77
C GLY A 383 -5.12 -4.80 -13.91
N ARG A 384 -3.95 -5.08 -13.34
CA ARG A 384 -3.13 -4.16 -12.52
C ARG A 384 -2.84 -2.85 -13.27
N LEU A 385 -2.65 -1.75 -12.53
CA LEU A 385 -2.15 -0.49 -13.06
C LEU A 385 -0.67 -0.32 -12.71
N TYR A 386 0.16 -0.03 -13.71
CA TYR A 386 1.59 0.21 -13.53
C TYR A 386 1.95 1.69 -13.57
N GLN A 387 3.08 2.02 -12.96
CA GLN A 387 3.66 3.36 -12.98
C GLN A 387 4.06 3.75 -14.41
N PRO A 388 3.66 4.94 -14.91
CA PRO A 388 3.90 5.30 -16.30
C PRO A 388 5.38 5.31 -16.69
N THR A 389 6.25 5.91 -15.87
CA THR A 389 7.71 5.96 -16.09
C THR A 389 8.43 4.64 -15.74
N ASP A 390 7.68 3.56 -15.52
CA ASP A 390 8.20 2.21 -15.39
C ASP A 390 7.91 1.35 -16.64
N ARG A 391 7.15 1.89 -17.61
CA ARG A 391 6.69 1.17 -18.82
C ARG A 391 6.73 1.99 -20.11
N VAL A 392 6.87 3.32 -20.03
CA VAL A 392 7.06 4.23 -21.15
C VAL A 392 7.93 5.43 -20.77
N ALA A 393 8.60 6.02 -21.76
CA ALA A 393 9.48 7.15 -21.56
C ALA A 393 8.82 8.36 -20.87
N PRO A 394 9.57 9.09 -20.00
CA PRO A 394 9.14 10.32 -19.37
C PRO A 394 8.58 11.39 -20.33
N GLY A 395 7.66 12.20 -19.81
CA GLY A 395 7.03 13.29 -20.54
C GLY A 395 5.71 12.87 -21.20
N PRO A 396 5.48 13.16 -22.50
CA PRO A 396 4.16 12.99 -23.12
C PRO A 396 3.59 11.57 -23.10
N GLU A 397 4.44 10.54 -23.13
CA GLU A 397 4.01 9.14 -23.16
C GLU A 397 3.58 8.68 -21.76
N ALA A 398 4.41 8.92 -20.75
CA ALA A 398 4.05 8.78 -19.34
C ALA A 398 2.76 9.56 -18.97
N GLN A 399 2.62 10.81 -19.42
CA GLN A 399 1.40 11.61 -19.22
C GLN A 399 0.15 10.98 -19.86
N ALA A 400 0.29 10.38 -21.05
CA ALA A 400 -0.80 9.72 -21.76
C ALA A 400 -1.20 8.38 -21.11
N MET A 401 -0.24 7.62 -20.58
CA MET A 401 -0.51 6.40 -19.81
C MET A 401 -1.15 6.73 -18.45
N ALA A 402 -0.67 7.75 -17.74
CA ALA A 402 -1.29 8.26 -16.51
C ALA A 402 -2.75 8.68 -16.72
N ALA A 403 -3.07 9.25 -17.89
CA ALA A 403 -4.45 9.59 -18.25
C ALA A 403 -5.32 8.35 -18.49
N GLN A 404 -4.79 7.30 -19.12
CA GLN A 404 -5.50 6.03 -19.33
C GLN A 404 -5.74 5.27 -18.02
N ASN A 405 -4.75 5.20 -17.13
CA ASN A 405 -4.88 4.60 -15.80
C ASN A 405 -6.03 5.26 -14.99
N ARG A 406 -6.16 6.59 -15.05
CA ARG A 406 -7.26 7.33 -14.40
C ARG A 406 -8.65 7.10 -15.02
N LEU A 407 -8.73 6.58 -16.25
CA LEU A 407 -10.01 6.14 -16.85
C LEU A 407 -10.37 4.70 -16.42
N ARG A 408 -9.38 3.85 -16.12
CA ARG A 408 -9.53 2.46 -15.67
C ARG A 408 -9.87 2.30 -14.17
N ARG A 409 -9.46 3.24 -13.31
CA ARG A 409 -9.58 3.15 -11.83
C ARG A 409 -10.96 3.57 -11.31
N LEU A 410 -11.47 2.81 -10.33
CA LEU A 410 -12.65 3.06 -9.52
C LEU A 410 -12.28 2.90 -8.03
N LEU A 411 -12.81 3.77 -7.15
CA LEU A 411 -12.67 3.62 -5.71
C LEU A 411 -13.89 2.89 -5.14
N LEU A 412 -13.66 1.81 -4.40
CA LEU A 412 -14.66 1.14 -3.57
C LEU A 412 -14.51 1.66 -2.15
N ASP A 413 -15.64 1.84 -1.48
CA ASP A 413 -15.75 2.36 -0.11
C ASP A 413 -16.47 1.32 0.78
N ASP A 414 -16.65 1.58 2.07
CA ASP A 414 -17.34 0.67 3.00
C ASP A 414 -18.72 1.16 3.50
N GLY A 415 -19.14 2.36 3.09
CA GLY A 415 -20.39 2.99 3.52
C GLY A 415 -20.31 3.71 4.87
N SER A 416 -19.13 3.78 5.50
CA SER A 416 -18.93 4.33 6.84
C SER A 416 -18.40 5.76 6.85
N ALA A 417 -18.88 6.55 7.83
CA ALA A 417 -18.26 7.82 8.21
C ALA A 417 -17.23 7.65 9.36
N VAL A 418 -16.91 6.42 9.78
CA VAL A 418 -16.06 6.12 10.94
C VAL A 418 -14.61 5.90 10.52
N GLN A 419 -13.69 6.67 11.09
CA GLN A 419 -12.26 6.40 10.95
C GLN A 419 -11.83 5.23 11.86
N ASN A 420 -11.09 4.27 11.29
CA ASN A 420 -10.60 3.04 11.93
C ASN A 420 -11.77 2.20 12.53
N PRO A 421 -12.73 1.74 11.72
CA PRO A 421 -13.88 1.00 12.20
C PRO A 421 -13.45 -0.36 12.80
N THR A 422 -14.17 -0.84 13.82
CA THR A 422 -13.83 -2.08 14.53
C THR A 422 -14.12 -3.37 13.75
N THR A 423 -14.71 -3.23 12.57
CA THR A 423 -14.97 -4.30 11.60
C THR A 423 -14.64 -3.69 10.25
N LEU A 424 -13.74 -4.32 9.50
CA LEU A 424 -13.31 -3.85 8.18
C LEU A 424 -13.76 -4.82 7.09
N PRO A 425 -14.15 -4.33 5.90
CA PRO A 425 -14.39 -5.20 4.76
C PRO A 425 -13.06 -5.81 4.25
N TYR A 426 -13.18 -6.81 3.38
CA TYR A 426 -12.06 -7.35 2.59
C TYR A 426 -10.89 -7.98 3.38
N LEU A 427 -11.00 -8.14 4.71
CA LEU A 427 -10.01 -8.82 5.56
C LEU A 427 -10.26 -10.33 5.77
N GLU A 428 -11.40 -10.85 5.34
CA GLU A 428 -11.86 -12.22 5.63
C GLU A 428 -12.08 -13.05 4.33
N PRO A 429 -11.73 -14.35 4.30
CA PRO A 429 -10.99 -15.11 5.32
C PRO A 429 -9.49 -14.78 5.38
N GLU A 430 -9.02 -13.95 4.45
CA GLU A 430 -7.64 -13.47 4.28
C GLU A 430 -7.74 -12.01 3.78
N ALA A 431 -6.71 -11.18 3.95
CA ALA A 431 -6.76 -9.79 3.50
C ALA A 431 -6.68 -9.65 1.98
N VAL A 432 -7.39 -8.69 1.38
CA VAL A 432 -7.30 -8.40 -0.06
C VAL A 432 -5.91 -7.95 -0.46
N ARG A 433 -5.30 -8.64 -1.43
CA ARG A 433 -4.01 -8.30 -2.01
C ARG A 433 -4.23 -7.52 -3.30
N ILE A 434 -3.30 -6.64 -3.66
CA ILE A 434 -3.28 -6.05 -5.00
C ILE A 434 -3.13 -7.20 -6.02
N GLY A 435 -3.88 -7.17 -7.12
CA GLY A 435 -4.00 -8.32 -8.03
C GLY A 435 -5.13 -9.32 -7.71
N ASP A 436 -5.75 -9.28 -6.53
CA ASP A 436 -7.04 -9.97 -6.30
C ASP A 436 -8.16 -9.32 -7.14
N THR A 437 -9.22 -10.07 -7.45
CA THR A 437 -10.24 -9.64 -8.41
C THR A 437 -11.66 -9.74 -7.90
N ALA A 438 -12.54 -8.84 -8.35
CA ALA A 438 -13.98 -8.88 -8.13
C ALA A 438 -14.72 -8.77 -9.47
N SER A 439 -15.97 -9.24 -9.54
CA SER A 439 -16.80 -9.17 -10.76
C SER A 439 -18.26 -8.88 -10.42
N GLY A 440 -18.97 -8.12 -11.26
CA GLY A 440 -20.35 -7.72 -10.98
C GLY A 440 -20.47 -6.74 -9.81
N VAL A 441 -19.43 -5.93 -9.60
CA VAL A 441 -19.32 -4.96 -8.50
C VAL A 441 -20.47 -3.97 -8.61
N THR A 442 -21.27 -3.83 -7.54
CA THR A 442 -22.56 -3.13 -7.56
C THR A 442 -22.74 -2.27 -6.32
N GLY A 443 -23.14 -1.01 -6.51
CA GLY A 443 -23.30 -0.04 -5.43
C GLY A 443 -23.80 1.32 -5.94
N VAL A 444 -24.01 2.27 -5.04
CA VAL A 444 -24.37 3.65 -5.41
C VAL A 444 -23.11 4.50 -5.49
N LEU A 445 -22.95 5.28 -6.56
CA LEU A 445 -21.74 6.07 -6.78
C LEU A 445 -21.85 7.47 -6.15
N GLY A 446 -21.31 7.64 -4.96
CA GLY A 446 -21.24 8.94 -4.28
C GLY A 446 -19.99 9.75 -4.65
N PHE A 447 -19.91 10.98 -4.14
CA PHE A 447 -18.71 11.81 -4.17
C PHE A 447 -18.28 12.24 -2.76
N GLY A 448 -16.97 12.29 -2.49
CA GLY A 448 -16.47 12.72 -1.20
C GLY A 448 -14.96 12.76 -1.13
N PHE A 449 -14.43 13.72 -0.35
CA PHE A 449 -12.99 13.94 -0.17
C PHE A 449 -12.22 14.10 -1.48
N SER A 450 -12.83 14.78 -2.46
CA SER A 450 -12.31 14.99 -3.82
C SER A 450 -12.25 13.75 -4.73
N SER A 451 -12.93 12.64 -4.38
CA SER A 451 -13.05 11.45 -5.24
C SER A 451 -14.49 10.94 -5.34
N TYR A 452 -14.85 10.42 -6.53
CA TYR A 452 -16.00 9.54 -6.66
C TYR A 452 -15.70 8.18 -6.01
N ARG A 453 -16.72 7.57 -5.41
CA ARG A 453 -16.61 6.40 -4.52
C ARG A 453 -17.86 5.54 -4.64
N LEU A 454 -17.69 4.25 -4.93
CA LEU A 454 -18.82 3.32 -5.01
C LEU A 454 -19.12 2.77 -3.61
N GLN A 455 -20.29 3.15 -3.08
CA GLN A 455 -20.83 2.66 -1.82
C GLN A 455 -21.54 1.33 -2.06
N PRO A 456 -21.00 0.18 -1.63
CA PRO A 456 -21.53 -1.12 -2.03
C PRO A 456 -22.88 -1.41 -1.38
N THR A 457 -23.92 -1.69 -2.18
CA THR A 457 -25.25 -2.07 -1.66
C THR A 457 -25.33 -3.53 -1.18
N ALA A 458 -24.22 -4.26 -1.30
CA ALA A 458 -24.00 -5.59 -0.75
C ALA A 458 -22.48 -5.84 -0.61
N PRO A 459 -22.01 -6.72 0.29
CA PRO A 459 -20.60 -7.03 0.43
C PRO A 459 -19.96 -7.55 -0.86
N ILE A 460 -18.88 -6.91 -1.30
CA ILE A 460 -18.10 -7.34 -2.47
C ILE A 460 -17.17 -8.48 -2.07
N ALA A 461 -17.22 -9.59 -2.82
CA ALA A 461 -16.37 -10.76 -2.61
C ALA A 461 -15.20 -10.76 -3.59
N PHE A 462 -13.98 -10.64 -3.08
CA PHE A 462 -12.75 -10.79 -3.87
C PHE A 462 -12.38 -12.26 -4.04
N ALA A 463 -12.11 -12.66 -5.28
CA ALA A 463 -11.47 -13.90 -5.66
C ALA A 463 -9.95 -13.77 -5.52
N ARG A 464 -9.31 -14.83 -4.99
CA ARG A 464 -7.88 -14.88 -4.70
C ARG A 464 -7.08 -15.21 -5.95
N THR A 465 -6.92 -14.21 -6.80
CA THR A 465 -6.18 -14.29 -8.07
C THR A 465 -4.72 -13.91 -7.93
N ASN A 466 -4.32 -13.25 -6.84
CA ASN A 466 -2.92 -13.10 -6.47
C ASN A 466 -2.66 -13.79 -5.11
N PRO A 467 -2.46 -15.13 -5.08
CA PRO A 467 -2.12 -15.84 -3.85
C PRO A 467 -0.71 -15.49 -3.36
N ARG A 468 -0.50 -15.51 -2.04
CA ARG A 468 0.81 -15.24 -1.40
C ARG A 468 1.89 -16.23 -1.90
N PRO A 469 3.03 -15.74 -2.44
CA PRO A 469 4.15 -16.61 -2.85
C PRO A 469 4.91 -17.11 -1.62
N ALA A 470 4.97 -18.43 -1.43
CA ALA A 470 5.51 -19.03 -0.19
C ALA A 470 7.04 -18.93 -0.04
N ALA A 471 7.76 -18.64 -1.12
CA ALA A 471 9.21 -18.47 -1.24
C ALA A 471 9.49 -17.63 -2.51
N PRO A 472 10.70 -17.04 -2.67
CA PRO A 472 11.14 -16.52 -3.96
C PRO A 472 11.20 -17.62 -5.04
N ASP A 473 11.14 -17.23 -6.30
CA ASP A 473 11.38 -18.16 -7.42
C ASP A 473 12.88 -18.53 -7.54
N GLU A 474 13.14 -19.70 -8.12
CA GLU A 474 14.49 -20.29 -8.26
C GLU A 474 15.36 -19.51 -9.27
N VAL A 475 16.21 -18.61 -8.77
CA VAL A 475 17.19 -17.85 -9.57
C VAL A 475 18.43 -18.64 -10.00
N GLY A 476 18.62 -19.85 -9.45
CA GLY A 476 19.79 -20.68 -9.70
C GLY A 476 21.10 -20.12 -9.11
N GLY A 477 22.23 -20.53 -9.72
CA GLY A 477 23.58 -20.10 -9.32
C GLY A 477 24.23 -20.99 -8.25
N ASP A 478 25.41 -20.59 -7.82
CA ASP A 478 26.16 -21.19 -6.70
C ASP A 478 26.45 -20.19 -5.55
N ILE A 479 25.96 -18.95 -5.70
CA ILE A 479 25.79 -17.87 -4.72
C ILE A 479 24.49 -17.10 -5.05
N GLN A 480 23.73 -16.75 -4.01
CA GLN A 480 22.61 -15.80 -4.14
C GLN A 480 22.95 -14.43 -3.54
N VAL A 481 22.63 -13.36 -4.27
CA VAL A 481 22.74 -11.96 -3.82
C VAL A 481 21.36 -11.33 -3.85
N ALA A 482 20.96 -10.65 -2.78
CA ALA A 482 19.65 -10.01 -2.68
C ALA A 482 19.72 -8.54 -2.26
N SER A 483 18.64 -7.82 -2.50
CA SER A 483 18.41 -6.40 -2.22
C SER A 483 17.07 -6.24 -1.49
N PHE A 484 17.05 -5.56 -0.35
CA PHE A 484 15.83 -5.44 0.45
C PHE A 484 15.78 -4.16 1.30
N ASN A 485 14.65 -3.45 1.29
CA ASN A 485 14.41 -2.27 2.11
C ASN A 485 13.61 -2.66 3.38
N ALA A 486 14.20 -2.43 4.55
CA ALA A 486 13.71 -2.88 5.86
C ALA A 486 12.69 -1.93 6.55
N LEU A 487 12.06 -1.01 5.80
CA LEU A 487 11.02 -0.06 6.24
C LEU A 487 11.37 0.62 7.58
N ASN A 488 12.42 1.43 7.57
CA ASN A 488 13.00 2.07 8.75
C ASN A 488 13.21 1.09 9.93
N TYR A 489 14.17 0.17 9.82
CA TYR A 489 14.58 -0.69 10.94
C TYR A 489 15.44 0.10 11.94
N PHE A 490 14.80 0.57 13.01
CA PHE A 490 15.40 1.39 14.07
C PHE A 490 15.38 0.65 15.41
N THR A 491 16.52 0.66 16.11
CA THR A 491 16.58 0.24 17.52
C THR A 491 16.27 1.40 18.47
N THR A 492 16.43 2.65 18.03
CA THR A 492 15.95 3.82 18.77
C THR A 492 14.44 4.00 18.55
N LEU A 493 13.63 3.95 19.62
CA LEU A 493 12.18 4.11 19.51
C LEU A 493 11.78 5.57 19.32
N THR A 494 10.71 5.85 18.57
CA THR A 494 10.23 7.24 18.35
C THR A 494 9.82 7.94 19.66
N THR A 495 9.36 7.15 20.65
CA THR A 495 9.01 7.62 22.01
C THR A 495 10.22 8.01 22.86
N GLU A 496 11.42 7.52 22.53
CA GLU A 496 12.69 7.92 23.15
C GLU A 496 13.32 9.09 22.39
N ASN A 497 13.31 9.03 21.06
CA ASN A 497 13.84 10.06 20.17
C ASN A 497 12.92 10.29 18.97
N ARG A 498 12.19 11.42 18.98
CA ARG A 498 11.28 11.86 17.91
C ARG A 498 11.92 12.04 16.51
N ASN A 499 13.23 11.85 16.37
CA ASN A 499 13.94 11.89 15.09
C ASN A 499 14.13 10.47 14.50
N ALA A 500 13.85 9.41 15.26
CA ALA A 500 13.74 8.05 14.76
C ALA A 500 12.49 7.89 13.87
N ARG A 501 12.50 6.87 12.98
CA ARG A 501 11.48 6.69 11.94
C ARG A 501 10.81 5.30 11.94
N GLY A 502 11.37 4.32 12.64
CA GLY A 502 10.79 2.98 12.80
C GLY A 502 9.76 2.89 13.91
N ALA A 503 9.71 1.74 14.59
CA ALA A 503 8.80 1.45 15.70
C ALA A 503 8.69 2.55 16.78
N ASN A 504 7.45 2.81 17.23
CA ASN A 504 7.19 3.77 18.32
C ASN A 504 7.42 3.15 19.70
N SER A 505 7.34 1.82 19.83
CA SER A 505 7.42 1.09 21.11
C SER A 505 8.16 -0.25 21.02
N GLU A 506 8.64 -0.77 22.16
CA GLU A 506 9.26 -2.09 22.26
C GLU A 506 8.39 -3.21 21.64
N ALA A 507 7.06 -3.09 21.75
CA ALA A 507 6.11 -4.08 21.23
C ALA A 507 6.00 -4.05 19.69
N GLU A 508 6.16 -2.88 19.08
CA GLU A 508 6.21 -2.72 17.62
C GLU A 508 7.58 -3.10 17.09
N PHE A 509 8.67 -2.76 17.80
CA PHE A 509 10.02 -3.18 17.43
C PHE A 509 10.15 -4.71 17.43
N ALA A 510 9.62 -5.38 18.46
CA ALA A 510 9.60 -6.85 18.50
C ALA A 510 8.79 -7.47 17.35
N ARG A 511 7.72 -6.80 16.88
CA ARG A 511 6.94 -7.23 15.71
C ARG A 511 7.71 -7.03 14.41
N GLN A 512 8.35 -5.87 14.23
CA GLN A 512 9.20 -5.57 13.08
C GLN A 512 10.36 -6.56 13.00
N GLN A 513 11.09 -6.76 14.10
CA GLN A 513 12.21 -7.70 14.19
C GLN A 513 11.82 -9.16 13.89
N ILE A 514 10.62 -9.61 14.29
CA ILE A 514 10.11 -10.93 13.89
C ILE A 514 9.88 -11.01 12.38
N LYS A 515 9.18 -10.03 11.78
CA LYS A 515 8.90 -10.06 10.33
C LYS A 515 10.17 -9.94 9.48
N GLU A 516 11.11 -9.10 9.88
CA GLU A 516 12.40 -8.92 9.22
C GLU A 516 13.26 -10.19 9.29
N VAL A 517 13.25 -10.91 10.42
CA VAL A 517 13.93 -12.21 10.54
C VAL A 517 13.27 -13.25 9.63
N GLU A 518 11.95 -13.39 9.66
CA GLU A 518 11.23 -14.33 8.77
C GLU A 518 11.47 -14.03 7.28
N ALA A 519 11.50 -12.75 6.89
CA ALA A 519 11.77 -12.33 5.52
C ALA A 519 13.21 -12.63 5.08
N ILE A 520 14.21 -12.26 5.88
CA ILE A 520 15.63 -12.49 5.56
C ILE A 520 15.99 -13.98 5.55
N LEU A 521 15.32 -14.80 6.37
CA LEU A 521 15.47 -16.26 6.33
C LEU A 521 14.75 -16.88 5.11
N GLY A 522 13.61 -16.32 4.69
CA GLY A 522 12.90 -16.75 3.47
C GLY A 522 13.56 -16.32 2.15
N ILE A 523 14.32 -15.21 2.16
CA ILE A 523 15.18 -14.77 1.04
C ILE A 523 16.39 -15.71 0.85
N ASP A 524 16.83 -16.40 1.90
CA ASP A 524 17.95 -17.38 1.98
C ASP A 524 19.33 -16.95 1.44
N ALA A 525 19.48 -15.72 0.93
CA ALA A 525 20.67 -15.25 0.21
C ALA A 525 21.99 -15.26 1.02
N ASP A 526 23.09 -15.48 0.29
CA ASP A 526 24.46 -15.50 0.83
C ASP A 526 25.05 -14.10 1.05
N ILE A 527 24.60 -13.11 0.28
CA ILE A 527 24.87 -11.68 0.48
C ILE A 527 23.54 -10.94 0.36
N LEU A 528 23.21 -10.10 1.33
CA LEU A 528 22.02 -9.25 1.31
C LEU A 528 22.41 -7.79 1.53
N GLY A 529 22.12 -6.96 0.54
CA GLY A 529 22.12 -5.51 0.67
C GLY A 529 20.83 -5.04 1.34
N LEU A 530 20.97 -4.22 2.37
CA LEU A 530 19.86 -3.69 3.16
C LEU A 530 19.76 -2.17 3.03
N MET A 531 18.55 -1.67 2.77
CA MET A 531 18.20 -0.25 2.86
C MET A 531 17.39 0.03 4.13
N GLU A 532 17.40 1.29 4.56
CA GLU A 532 16.63 1.81 5.71
C GLU A 532 16.98 1.25 7.10
N ILE A 533 18.21 0.74 7.25
CA ILE A 533 18.79 0.45 8.56
C ILE A 533 19.13 1.78 9.26
N GLU A 534 18.83 1.90 10.56
CA GLU A 534 19.15 3.10 11.33
C GLU A 534 20.67 3.42 11.32
N ASN A 535 20.98 4.69 11.06
CA ASN A 535 22.33 5.24 11.06
C ASN A 535 22.72 5.68 12.48
N ASN A 536 22.85 4.71 13.39
CA ASN A 536 23.31 4.87 14.79
C ASN A 536 24.71 4.28 15.05
N GLY A 537 25.40 3.86 13.98
CA GLY A 537 26.64 3.08 14.04
C GLY A 537 26.35 1.61 13.71
N ASP A 538 26.90 0.69 14.50
CA ASP A 538 26.71 -0.75 14.29
C ASP A 538 25.48 -1.30 15.04
N GLU A 539 24.80 -0.50 15.87
CA GLU A 539 23.84 -0.99 16.88
C GLU A 539 22.59 -1.64 16.25
N ALA A 540 21.95 -0.97 15.28
CA ALA A 540 20.79 -1.53 14.60
C ALA A 540 21.14 -2.80 13.78
N ILE A 541 22.22 -2.77 13.00
CA ILE A 541 22.63 -3.93 12.17
C ILE A 541 23.10 -5.11 13.01
N ALA A 542 23.77 -4.87 14.14
CA ALA A 542 24.16 -5.90 15.09
C ALA A 542 22.96 -6.50 15.86
N SER A 543 21.89 -5.71 16.07
CA SER A 543 20.63 -6.21 16.65
C SER A 543 19.91 -7.16 15.68
N LEU A 544 19.80 -6.79 14.41
CA LEU A 544 19.19 -7.63 13.36
C LEU A 544 19.99 -8.92 13.15
N VAL A 545 21.31 -8.81 12.94
CA VAL A 545 22.21 -9.96 12.80
C VAL A 545 22.27 -10.80 14.08
N GLY A 546 22.03 -10.20 15.26
CA GLY A 546 21.84 -10.91 16.51
C GLY A 546 20.65 -11.87 16.44
N ALA A 547 19.45 -11.35 16.15
CA ALA A 547 18.22 -12.16 16.06
C ALA A 547 18.29 -13.23 14.95
N LEU A 548 18.84 -12.89 13.76
CA LEU A 548 19.08 -13.85 12.68
C LEU A 548 19.97 -15.03 13.13
N ASN A 549 20.98 -14.77 13.95
CA ASN A 549 21.86 -15.80 14.51
C ASN A 549 21.28 -16.53 15.74
N GLU A 550 20.20 -16.04 16.35
CA GLU A 550 19.48 -16.79 17.39
C GLU A 550 18.59 -17.88 16.77
N GLU A 551 17.94 -17.62 15.64
CA GLU A 551 17.12 -18.60 14.92
C GLU A 551 17.96 -19.49 13.97
N ALA A 552 18.74 -18.90 13.05
CA ALA A 552 19.55 -19.67 12.08
C ALA A 552 20.88 -20.22 12.66
N GLY A 553 21.11 -20.03 13.96
CA GLY A 553 22.28 -20.51 14.68
C GLY A 553 23.48 -19.54 14.67
N ALA A 554 24.23 -19.57 15.77
CA ALA A 554 25.25 -18.57 16.06
C ALA A 554 26.47 -18.62 15.11
N GLY A 555 26.59 -17.59 14.27
CA GLY A 555 27.68 -17.42 13.29
C GLY A 555 27.27 -17.72 11.85
N THR A 556 25.99 -18.02 11.59
CA THR A 556 25.44 -18.19 10.22
C THR A 556 25.46 -16.87 9.43
N TYR A 557 25.20 -15.73 10.09
CA TYR A 557 25.25 -14.40 9.48
C TYR A 557 26.31 -13.49 10.11
N ALA A 558 26.93 -12.65 9.30
CA ALA A 558 27.79 -11.52 9.72
C ALA A 558 27.44 -10.25 8.91
N TYR A 559 27.96 -9.09 9.32
CA TYR A 559 27.77 -7.82 8.61
C TYR A 559 29.09 -7.15 8.23
N ILE A 560 29.01 -6.24 7.26
CA ILE A 560 30.10 -5.36 6.86
C ILE A 560 30.04 -4.09 7.70
N VAL A 561 31.15 -3.74 8.37
CA VAL A 561 31.28 -2.48 9.11
C VAL A 561 31.54 -1.34 8.13
N GLU A 562 30.71 -0.30 8.13
CA GLU A 562 30.80 0.76 7.12
C GLU A 562 31.93 1.77 7.40
N PRO A 563 32.50 2.43 6.38
CA PRO A 563 33.50 3.47 6.57
C PRO A 563 32.94 4.71 7.30
N SER A 564 33.68 5.23 8.28
CA SER A 564 33.31 6.49 8.95
C SER A 564 33.65 7.69 8.05
N LEU A 565 32.63 8.41 7.57
CA LEU A 565 32.74 9.49 6.58
C LEU A 565 32.58 10.89 7.18
N ASN A 566 31.63 11.05 8.10
CA ASN A 566 31.24 12.34 8.66
C ASN A 566 31.20 12.33 10.19
N PRO A 567 31.20 13.50 10.85
CA PRO A 567 30.85 13.59 12.26
C PRO A 567 29.49 12.95 12.54
N PRO A 568 29.24 12.45 13.77
CA PRO A 568 27.98 11.84 14.15
C PRO A 568 26.74 12.66 13.77
N ASN A 569 25.76 12.00 13.16
CA ASN A 569 24.43 12.55 12.89
C ASN A 569 23.61 12.69 14.21
N VAL A 570 22.31 12.97 14.11
CA VAL A 570 21.43 13.14 15.29
C VAL A 570 21.08 11.84 16.04
N LEU A 571 21.57 10.68 15.55
CA LEU A 571 21.40 9.34 16.13
C LEU A 571 22.74 8.68 16.51
N GLY A 572 23.88 9.29 16.16
CA GLY A 572 25.23 8.82 16.50
C GLY A 572 26.03 8.24 15.33
N GLY A 573 25.38 7.86 14.22
CA GLY A 573 26.03 7.25 13.06
C GLY A 573 26.89 8.21 12.24
N THR A 574 27.87 7.64 11.52
CA THR A 574 28.94 8.40 10.81
C THR A 574 29.06 8.07 9.33
N PHE A 575 28.13 7.27 8.79
CA PHE A 575 28.11 6.83 7.39
C PHE A 575 26.92 7.50 6.69
N GLY A 576 27.17 8.63 6.03
CA GLY A 576 26.10 9.48 5.50
C GLY A 576 25.51 10.44 6.54
N THR A 577 24.66 11.33 6.05
CA THR A 577 24.11 12.45 6.85
C THR A 577 22.63 12.29 7.22
N ASP A 578 21.92 11.36 6.58
CA ASP A 578 20.53 11.04 6.94
C ASP A 578 20.43 10.12 8.19
N ALA A 579 19.22 9.92 8.68
CA ALA A 579 18.88 9.06 9.83
C ALA A 579 18.94 7.57 9.50
N ILE A 580 18.81 7.21 8.22
CA ILE A 580 19.01 5.84 7.70
C ILE A 580 20.29 5.73 6.87
N LYS A 581 20.81 4.51 6.78
CA LYS A 581 21.94 4.10 5.95
C LYS A 581 21.58 2.88 5.10
N VAL A 582 22.50 2.50 4.22
CA VAL A 582 22.56 1.14 3.65
C VAL A 582 23.53 0.28 4.47
N ALA A 583 23.34 -1.04 4.45
CA ALA A 583 24.23 -2.02 5.07
C ALA A 583 24.37 -3.26 4.18
N ILE A 584 25.33 -4.15 4.50
CA ILE A 584 25.45 -5.49 3.90
C ILE A 584 25.55 -6.52 5.01
N ILE A 585 24.73 -7.57 4.94
CA ILE A 585 24.92 -8.82 5.68
C ILE A 585 25.30 -9.95 4.73
N TYR A 586 25.96 -10.98 5.24
CA TYR A 586 26.43 -12.11 4.43
C TYR A 586 26.58 -13.39 5.27
N ARG A 587 26.65 -14.54 4.59
CA ARG A 587 26.88 -15.87 5.16
C ARG A 587 28.37 -16.25 5.10
N PRO A 588 29.12 -16.26 6.23
CA PRO A 588 30.57 -16.54 6.23
C PRO A 588 30.95 -17.97 5.82
N ALA A 589 29.97 -18.88 5.70
CA ALA A 589 30.15 -20.22 5.19
C ALA A 589 30.17 -20.28 3.65
N ALA A 590 29.54 -19.31 2.97
CA ALA A 590 29.39 -19.25 1.52
C ALA A 590 30.34 -18.22 0.87
N VAL A 591 30.55 -17.07 1.50
CA VAL A 591 31.40 -15.99 0.96
C VAL A 591 32.38 -15.40 1.99
N THR A 592 33.48 -14.85 1.49
CA THR A 592 34.50 -14.12 2.28
C THR A 592 34.67 -12.70 1.73
N PRO A 593 34.56 -11.64 2.55
CA PRO A 593 34.85 -10.27 2.11
C PRO A 593 36.32 -10.09 1.73
N VAL A 594 36.57 -9.48 0.59
CA VAL A 594 37.91 -9.17 0.07
C VAL A 594 38.23 -7.70 0.35
N GLY A 595 39.35 -7.46 1.05
CA GLY A 595 39.79 -6.11 1.40
C GLY A 595 38.95 -5.48 2.50
N ALA A 596 38.71 -4.17 2.41
CA ALA A 596 37.86 -3.41 3.32
C ALA A 596 36.84 -2.62 2.49
N ALA A 597 35.61 -2.48 3.00
CA ALA A 597 34.53 -1.77 2.33
C ALA A 597 34.93 -0.37 1.84
N GLN A 598 34.49 -0.04 0.64
CA GLN A 598 34.66 1.27 0.00
C GLN A 598 33.30 1.99 -0.10
N THR A 599 33.34 3.28 -0.41
CA THR A 599 32.16 4.17 -0.48
C THR A 599 32.51 5.47 -1.18
N SER A 600 31.51 6.24 -1.59
CA SER A 600 31.70 7.65 -1.95
C SER A 600 31.75 8.55 -0.71
N ALA A 601 32.52 9.64 -0.80
CA ALA A 601 32.49 10.78 0.12
C ALA A 601 31.94 12.05 -0.56
N ASP A 602 31.31 11.91 -1.73
CA ASP A 602 30.71 13.03 -2.45
C ASP A 602 29.41 13.49 -1.76
N PRO A 603 29.24 14.79 -1.47
CA PRO A 603 28.05 15.32 -0.79
C PRO A 603 26.75 15.22 -1.58
N ILE A 604 26.76 14.75 -2.84
CA ILE A 604 25.52 14.37 -3.53
C ILE A 604 24.80 13.21 -2.82
N PHE A 605 25.54 12.33 -2.15
CA PHE A 605 25.00 11.22 -1.36
C PHE A 605 24.77 11.61 0.10
N ASP A 606 23.51 11.90 0.43
CA ASP A 606 22.99 11.94 1.80
C ASP A 606 23.00 10.55 2.44
N ARG A 607 22.84 9.51 1.61
CA ARG A 607 23.02 8.07 1.89
C ARG A 607 24.10 7.49 0.95
N PRO A 608 25.38 7.42 1.38
CA PRO A 608 26.48 6.93 0.56
C PRO A 608 26.34 5.46 0.16
N PRO A 609 26.77 5.08 -1.07
CA PRO A 609 26.75 3.70 -1.51
C PRO A 609 27.81 2.86 -0.78
N LEU A 610 27.46 1.64 -0.38
CA LEU A 610 28.38 0.71 0.29
C LEU A 610 28.89 -0.32 -0.72
N VAL A 611 30.20 -0.33 -0.96
CA VAL A 611 30.89 -1.17 -1.95
C VAL A 611 31.71 -2.23 -1.22
N GLN A 612 31.42 -3.52 -1.44
CA GLN A 612 32.20 -4.62 -0.90
C GLN A 612 32.40 -5.74 -1.92
N THR A 613 33.66 -6.08 -2.20
CA THR A 613 34.03 -7.25 -2.99
C THR A 613 33.99 -8.51 -2.12
N PHE A 614 33.46 -9.61 -2.65
CA PHE A 614 33.40 -10.92 -2.03
C PHE A 614 34.03 -11.97 -2.95
N GLU A 615 34.68 -12.97 -2.37
CA GLU A 615 35.06 -14.22 -3.01
C GLU A 615 34.19 -15.34 -2.45
N ARG A 616 33.67 -16.22 -3.32
CA ARG A 616 32.99 -17.44 -2.90
C ARG A 616 33.96 -18.39 -2.18
N VAL A 617 33.52 -19.03 -1.10
CA VAL A 617 34.31 -20.00 -0.33
C VAL A 617 34.61 -21.23 -1.20
N GLY A 618 35.81 -21.25 -1.78
CA GLY A 618 36.25 -22.29 -2.72
C GLY A 618 35.90 -22.03 -4.19
N GLY A 619 35.39 -20.84 -4.53
CA GLY A 619 35.35 -20.34 -5.91
C GLY A 619 36.68 -19.70 -6.33
N SER A 620 36.68 -18.99 -7.47
CA SER A 620 37.80 -18.15 -7.92
C SER A 620 37.39 -16.78 -8.41
N GLU A 621 36.15 -16.62 -8.88
CA GLU A 621 35.68 -15.33 -9.39
C GLU A 621 35.12 -14.48 -8.25
N PRO A 622 35.58 -13.21 -8.12
CA PRO A 622 35.01 -12.27 -7.17
C PRO A 622 33.71 -11.64 -7.72
N VAL A 623 32.87 -11.14 -6.83
CA VAL A 623 31.76 -10.23 -7.14
C VAL A 623 31.87 -9.00 -6.26
N THR A 624 31.56 -7.80 -6.79
CA THR A 624 31.49 -6.59 -5.99
C THR A 624 30.05 -6.12 -5.84
N VAL A 625 29.47 -6.33 -4.67
CA VAL A 625 28.12 -5.86 -4.35
C VAL A 625 28.18 -4.38 -3.96
N VAL A 626 27.30 -3.59 -4.57
CA VAL A 626 27.24 -2.13 -4.41
C VAL A 626 25.81 -1.75 -4.00
N VAL A 627 25.59 -1.50 -2.72
CA VAL A 627 24.25 -1.18 -2.17
C VAL A 627 24.00 0.32 -2.18
N ASN A 628 22.83 0.72 -2.65
CA ASN A 628 22.42 2.12 -2.86
C ASN A 628 21.09 2.42 -2.17
N HIS A 629 20.89 3.69 -1.79
CA HIS A 629 19.55 4.24 -1.50
C HIS A 629 19.52 5.71 -1.93
N PHE A 630 19.15 5.97 -3.19
CA PHE A 630 19.17 7.31 -3.80
C PHE A 630 18.09 8.24 -3.21
N LYS A 631 18.12 9.55 -3.54
CA LYS A 631 17.22 10.54 -2.94
C LYS A 631 15.77 10.32 -3.37
N SER A 632 14.87 10.23 -2.38
CA SER A 632 13.46 9.95 -2.61
C SER A 632 12.68 10.98 -3.43
N LYS A 633 11.62 10.52 -4.10
CA LYS A 633 10.78 11.33 -5.03
C LYS A 633 9.93 12.42 -4.34
N ASN A 634 9.84 12.41 -3.01
CA ASN A 634 9.11 13.41 -2.21
C ASN A 634 9.78 14.79 -2.26
N CYS A 635 9.02 15.80 -2.70
CA CYS A 635 9.43 17.18 -2.96
C CYS A 635 9.83 18.02 -1.72
N GLY A 636 9.24 17.79 -0.56
CA GLY A 636 9.43 18.65 0.62
C GLY A 636 9.10 20.15 0.40
N THR A 637 9.56 21.02 1.31
CA THR A 637 9.29 22.46 1.28
C THR A 637 10.29 23.25 0.43
N GLY A 638 10.29 22.95 -0.88
CA GLY A 638 11.03 23.68 -1.90
C GLY A 638 12.39 23.03 -2.22
N ALA A 639 12.52 22.58 -3.46
CA ALA A 639 13.69 21.86 -3.97
C ALA A 639 14.34 22.67 -5.12
N PRO A 640 15.30 23.59 -4.84
CA PRO A 640 15.79 24.54 -5.85
C PRO A 640 16.72 23.87 -6.87
N GLY A 641 16.18 23.51 -8.03
CA GLY A 641 16.85 22.70 -9.06
C GLY A 641 16.40 21.23 -9.08
N ASP A 642 15.61 20.83 -8.08
CA ASP A 642 15.11 19.46 -7.86
C ASP A 642 13.56 19.41 -7.83
N ALA A 643 12.90 20.44 -8.34
CA ALA A 643 11.44 20.48 -8.46
C ALA A 643 10.95 19.51 -9.54
N ASP A 644 9.75 18.96 -9.36
CA ASP A 644 9.06 18.17 -10.37
C ASP A 644 8.91 18.96 -11.68
N GLN A 645 9.23 18.32 -12.81
CA GLN A 645 9.10 18.89 -14.16
C GLN A 645 7.73 18.59 -14.80
N GLY A 646 6.90 17.74 -14.17
CA GLY A 646 5.62 17.29 -14.68
C GLY A 646 5.74 16.22 -15.78
N ASP A 647 6.92 15.60 -15.91
CA ASP A 647 7.25 14.53 -16.86
C ASP A 647 6.89 13.12 -16.35
N GLY A 648 6.54 13.00 -15.07
CA GLY A 648 6.24 11.73 -14.39
C GLY A 648 7.35 11.27 -13.45
N GLN A 649 8.58 11.80 -13.59
CA GLN A 649 9.73 11.39 -12.78
C GLN A 649 9.66 11.93 -11.35
N GLY A 650 8.90 13.01 -11.13
CA GLY A 650 8.69 13.64 -9.84
C GLY A 650 9.88 14.47 -9.35
N CYS A 651 9.86 14.87 -8.09
CA CYS A 651 10.94 15.68 -7.52
C CYS A 651 12.25 14.90 -7.36
N PHE A 652 13.34 15.65 -7.18
CA PHE A 652 14.71 15.17 -7.01
C PHE A 652 15.24 14.29 -8.14
N ASN A 653 14.62 14.30 -9.34
CA ASN A 653 15.15 13.55 -10.47
C ASN A 653 16.53 14.04 -10.91
N ALA A 654 16.73 15.37 -10.99
CA ALA A 654 18.03 15.96 -11.30
C ALA A 654 19.12 15.52 -10.30
N ARG A 655 18.81 15.44 -9.00
CA ARG A 655 19.71 14.86 -8.00
C ARG A 655 19.92 13.35 -8.16
N ARG A 656 18.89 12.56 -8.49
CA ARG A 656 19.05 11.12 -8.74
C ARG A 656 19.95 10.85 -9.95
N VAL A 657 19.83 11.64 -11.02
CA VAL A 657 20.76 11.63 -12.16
C VAL A 657 22.19 11.92 -11.71
N LEU A 658 22.42 12.96 -10.89
CA LEU A 658 23.75 13.25 -10.34
C LEU A 658 24.28 12.15 -9.38
N GLN A 659 23.39 11.41 -8.72
CA GLN A 659 23.76 10.24 -7.91
C GLN A 659 24.14 9.04 -8.79
N ALA A 660 23.46 8.83 -9.92
CA ALA A 660 23.82 7.84 -10.93
C ALA A 660 25.18 8.15 -11.60
N GLU A 661 25.39 9.40 -12.06
CA GLU A 661 26.68 9.86 -12.60
C GLU A 661 27.83 9.65 -11.59
N ALA A 662 27.61 9.99 -10.32
CA ALA A 662 28.60 9.85 -9.26
C ALA A 662 28.84 8.39 -8.83
N LEU A 663 27.84 7.50 -8.99
CA LEU A 663 27.96 6.06 -8.76
C LEU A 663 28.83 5.42 -9.86
N VAL A 664 28.53 5.67 -11.14
CA VAL A 664 29.35 5.19 -12.26
C VAL A 664 30.79 5.66 -12.12
N ALA A 665 31.00 6.96 -11.86
CA ALA A 665 32.33 7.53 -11.67
C ALA A 665 33.08 6.97 -10.43
N LEU A 666 32.38 6.55 -9.38
CA LEU A 666 32.97 5.84 -8.24
C LEU A 666 33.50 4.46 -8.67
N LEU A 667 32.69 3.68 -9.39
CA LEU A 667 33.05 2.30 -9.78
C LEU A 667 34.20 2.28 -10.79
N ASP A 668 34.20 3.21 -11.76
CA ASP A 668 35.34 3.50 -12.64
C ASP A 668 36.62 3.86 -11.85
N THR A 669 36.50 4.70 -10.82
CA THR A 669 37.64 5.18 -10.02
C THR A 669 38.22 4.10 -9.11
N LEU A 670 37.36 3.23 -8.56
CA LEU A 670 37.78 2.09 -7.75
C LEU A 670 38.30 0.91 -8.60
N ALA A 671 37.87 0.81 -9.86
CA ALA A 671 38.18 -0.28 -10.79
C ALA A 671 37.90 -1.67 -10.18
N VAL A 672 36.71 -1.81 -9.58
CA VAL A 672 36.27 -3.04 -8.90
C VAL A 672 35.93 -4.15 -9.90
N PRO A 673 36.24 -5.43 -9.59
CA PRO A 673 35.86 -6.54 -10.44
C PRO A 673 34.35 -6.81 -10.29
N ASN A 674 33.73 -7.18 -11.41
CA ASN A 674 32.40 -7.79 -11.48
C ASN A 674 31.35 -7.06 -10.59
N PRO A 675 31.07 -5.77 -10.84
CA PRO A 675 30.16 -5.00 -10.01
C PRO A 675 28.70 -5.39 -10.22
N LEU A 676 27.96 -5.55 -9.13
CA LEU A 676 26.51 -5.68 -9.08
C LEU A 676 25.94 -4.48 -8.31
N VAL A 677 25.29 -3.58 -9.03
CA VAL A 677 24.59 -2.42 -8.45
C VAL A 677 23.24 -2.90 -7.97
N ILE A 678 22.95 -2.75 -6.68
CA ILE A 678 21.66 -3.06 -6.08
C ILE A 678 21.13 -1.93 -5.20
N GLY A 679 19.82 -1.92 -4.98
CA GLY A 679 19.15 -1.13 -3.95
C GLY A 679 18.02 -0.24 -4.47
N ASP A 680 17.44 0.53 -3.55
CA ASP A 680 16.37 1.49 -3.85
C ASP A 680 16.95 2.72 -4.56
N LEU A 681 16.84 2.75 -5.88
CA LEU A 681 17.31 3.88 -6.70
C LEU A 681 16.28 5.02 -6.75
N ASN A 682 15.11 4.86 -6.10
CA ASN A 682 13.98 5.79 -6.10
C ASN A 682 13.61 6.29 -7.53
N ALA A 683 13.87 5.46 -8.53
CA ALA A 683 13.66 5.72 -9.95
C ALA A 683 12.98 4.49 -10.56
N TYR A 684 12.01 4.74 -11.43
CA TYR A 684 11.37 3.69 -12.23
C TYR A 684 12.21 3.41 -13.48
N THR A 685 12.01 2.26 -14.13
CA THR A 685 12.88 1.72 -15.20
C THR A 685 13.23 2.74 -16.29
N GLU A 686 12.24 3.47 -16.82
CA GLU A 686 12.43 4.40 -17.94
C GLU A 686 12.90 5.81 -17.49
N GLU A 687 13.23 6.01 -16.22
CA GLU A 687 13.67 7.30 -15.69
C GLU A 687 15.16 7.56 -15.92
N ASP A 688 15.52 8.83 -16.11
CA ASP A 688 16.88 9.30 -16.40
C ASP A 688 17.99 8.66 -15.50
N PRO A 689 17.79 8.42 -14.18
CA PRO A 689 18.82 7.84 -13.32
C PRO A 689 19.16 6.37 -13.64
N ILE A 690 18.24 5.60 -14.20
CA ILE A 690 18.46 4.19 -14.59
C ILE A 690 19.25 4.16 -15.90
N HIS A 691 18.74 4.87 -16.92
CA HIS A 691 19.40 5.02 -18.22
C HIS A 691 20.85 5.54 -18.11
N VAL A 692 21.20 6.38 -17.12
CA VAL A 692 22.58 6.83 -16.87
C VAL A 692 23.52 5.71 -16.43
N ILE A 693 23.02 4.68 -15.74
CA ILE A 693 23.79 3.51 -15.30
C ILE A 693 23.94 2.53 -16.48
N GLU A 694 22.92 2.42 -17.32
CA GLU A 694 22.90 1.55 -18.51
C GLU A 694 23.74 2.10 -19.67
N ASP A 695 23.73 3.41 -19.92
CA ASP A 695 24.63 4.08 -20.88
C ASP A 695 26.12 3.89 -20.49
N ALA A 696 26.41 3.54 -19.24
CA ALA A 696 27.74 3.15 -18.77
C ALA A 696 28.08 1.66 -18.99
N GLY A 697 27.15 0.87 -19.52
CA GLY A 697 27.34 -0.54 -19.89
C GLY A 697 26.88 -1.57 -18.86
N TYR A 698 26.07 -1.17 -17.87
CA TYR A 698 25.37 -2.10 -16.97
C TYR A 698 24.08 -2.60 -17.62
N VAL A 699 23.54 -3.73 -17.12
CA VAL A 699 22.32 -4.38 -17.64
C VAL A 699 21.33 -4.61 -16.51
N GLY A 700 20.09 -4.12 -16.65
CA GLY A 700 18.98 -4.39 -15.75
C GLY A 700 18.58 -5.87 -15.75
N LEU A 701 18.62 -6.52 -14.58
CA LEU A 701 18.44 -7.97 -14.48
C LEU A 701 16.97 -8.41 -14.46
N SER A 702 16.06 -7.57 -13.97
CA SER A 702 14.62 -7.81 -14.02
C SER A 702 14.13 -7.88 -15.47
N GLU A 703 14.54 -6.93 -16.31
CA GLU A 703 14.26 -6.93 -17.76
C GLU A 703 14.82 -8.16 -18.51
N GLN A 704 15.98 -8.66 -18.06
CA GLN A 704 16.64 -9.80 -18.67
C GLN A 704 15.99 -11.16 -18.31
N PHE A 705 15.41 -11.28 -17.11
CA PHE A 705 14.99 -12.57 -16.55
C PHE A 705 13.50 -12.69 -16.17
N MET A 706 12.77 -11.59 -16.00
CA MET A 706 11.37 -11.58 -15.55
C MET A 706 10.39 -11.20 -16.67
N ALA A 707 9.11 -11.51 -16.51
CA ALA A 707 8.06 -10.99 -17.39
C ALA A 707 7.61 -9.59 -16.94
N ASP A 708 7.20 -8.74 -17.88
CA ASP A 708 6.95 -7.32 -17.62
C ASP A 708 5.75 -7.04 -16.67
N ASP A 709 4.84 -7.99 -16.49
CA ASP A 709 3.79 -7.91 -15.48
C ASP A 709 4.29 -8.18 -14.05
N ASP A 710 5.38 -8.95 -13.90
CA ASP A 710 5.97 -9.33 -12.60
C ASP A 710 7.05 -8.32 -12.13
N ARG A 711 7.39 -7.33 -12.97
CA ARG A 711 8.40 -6.30 -12.69
C ARG A 711 7.84 -5.14 -11.87
N TYR A 712 7.74 -5.33 -10.56
CA TYR A 712 7.47 -4.25 -9.59
C TYR A 712 8.02 -4.61 -8.23
N SER A 713 8.50 -3.61 -7.47
CA SER A 713 8.90 -3.76 -6.07
C SER A 713 8.10 -2.89 -5.10
N TYR A 714 7.31 -1.94 -5.62
CA TYR A 714 6.61 -0.92 -4.84
C TYR A 714 5.24 -0.57 -5.44
N VAL A 715 4.32 -0.03 -4.62
CA VAL A 715 3.03 0.53 -5.09
C VAL A 715 2.77 1.92 -4.50
N PHE A 716 2.40 2.87 -5.37
CA PHE A 716 2.08 4.25 -4.98
C PHE A 716 0.94 4.85 -5.83
N ASP A 717 -0.03 5.51 -5.18
CA ASP A 717 -1.29 6.01 -5.80
C ASP A 717 -2.01 4.93 -6.65
N GLY A 718 -1.99 3.70 -6.15
CA GLY A 718 -2.53 2.53 -6.81
C GLY A 718 -1.80 2.07 -8.08
N PHE A 719 -0.56 2.52 -8.30
CA PHE A 719 0.28 2.14 -9.44
C PHE A 719 1.52 1.37 -8.97
N SER A 720 1.72 0.15 -9.49
CA SER A 720 2.87 -0.70 -9.18
C SER A 720 4.08 -0.36 -10.07
N GLY A 721 5.30 -0.46 -9.54
CA GLY A 721 6.52 -0.31 -10.34
C GLY A 721 7.81 -0.68 -9.60
N GLU A 722 8.91 -0.73 -10.33
CA GLU A 722 10.25 -1.16 -9.88
C GLU A 722 11.07 0.02 -9.34
N LEU A 723 11.30 0.08 -8.01
CA LEU A 723 12.21 1.05 -7.36
C LEU A 723 13.50 0.41 -6.84
N ASP A 724 13.46 -0.89 -6.56
CA ASP A 724 14.59 -1.69 -6.11
C ASP A 724 15.17 -2.41 -7.32
N HIS A 725 16.33 -1.96 -7.79
CA HIS A 725 16.94 -2.47 -9.01
C HIS A 725 18.08 -3.43 -8.70
N ALA A 726 18.40 -4.29 -9.66
CA ALA A 726 19.69 -4.95 -9.76
C ALA A 726 20.25 -4.80 -11.17
N LEU A 727 21.40 -4.15 -11.30
CA LEU A 727 22.10 -3.95 -12.58
C LEU A 727 23.50 -4.58 -12.52
N ALA A 728 23.76 -5.56 -13.40
CA ALA A 728 25.07 -6.21 -13.50
C ALA A 728 26.00 -5.41 -14.42
N GLY A 729 27.26 -5.26 -14.01
CA GLY A 729 28.31 -4.76 -14.88
C GLY A 729 28.66 -5.72 -16.02
N PRO A 730 29.32 -5.24 -17.08
CA PRO A 730 29.52 -6.00 -18.32
C PRO A 730 30.41 -7.24 -18.17
N ASP A 731 31.29 -7.27 -17.15
CA ASP A 731 32.13 -8.43 -16.82
C ASP A 731 31.43 -9.43 -15.87
N LEU A 732 30.22 -9.11 -15.35
CA LEU A 732 29.43 -9.98 -14.46
C LEU A 732 28.20 -10.59 -15.14
N VAL A 733 27.62 -9.94 -16.15
CA VAL A 733 26.31 -10.34 -16.72
C VAL A 733 26.28 -11.78 -17.27
N ASP A 734 27.41 -12.28 -17.82
CA ASP A 734 27.55 -13.67 -18.29
C ASP A 734 27.55 -14.71 -17.14
N ASN A 735 27.76 -14.29 -15.89
CA ASN A 735 27.70 -15.13 -14.69
C ASN A 735 26.33 -15.08 -13.97
N VAL A 736 25.38 -14.26 -14.43
CA VAL A 736 24.03 -14.19 -13.83
C VAL A 736 23.17 -15.33 -14.36
N THR A 737 22.62 -16.15 -13.45
CA THR A 737 21.78 -17.31 -13.80
C THR A 737 20.27 -17.00 -13.79
N GLY A 738 19.86 -15.96 -13.07
CA GLY A 738 18.47 -15.54 -12.93
C GLY A 738 18.29 -14.36 -11.97
N ALA A 739 17.13 -13.73 -12.04
CA ALA A 739 16.68 -12.73 -11.07
C ALA A 739 15.16 -12.86 -10.84
N THR A 740 14.68 -12.48 -9.65
CA THR A 740 13.26 -12.46 -9.29
C THR A 740 12.97 -11.39 -8.24
N ILE A 741 11.71 -10.99 -8.09
CA ILE A 741 11.21 -10.16 -6.99
C ILE A 741 10.18 -10.99 -6.22
N TRP A 742 10.34 -11.12 -4.91
CA TRP A 742 9.44 -11.93 -4.08
C TRP A 742 8.32 -11.05 -3.52
N HIS A 743 7.13 -11.12 -4.14
CA HIS A 743 6.00 -10.25 -3.80
C HIS A 743 5.35 -10.55 -2.43
N ILE A 744 6.00 -10.12 -1.35
CA ILE A 744 5.58 -10.29 0.04
C ILE A 744 5.12 -8.99 0.72
N ASN A 745 5.37 -7.81 0.14
CA ASN A 745 5.22 -6.52 0.80
C ASN A 745 4.38 -5.52 0.00
N ALA A 746 4.67 -5.34 -1.29
CA ALA A 746 4.06 -4.30 -2.13
C ALA A 746 2.56 -4.53 -2.35
N ASP A 747 2.17 -5.81 -2.46
CA ASP A 747 0.77 -6.25 -2.65
C ASP A 747 -0.05 -6.40 -1.36
N GLU A 748 0.60 -6.34 -0.19
CA GLU A 748 -0.05 -6.57 1.10
C GLU A 748 -0.61 -5.26 1.70
N PRO A 749 -1.83 -5.30 2.29
CA PRO A 749 -2.43 -4.10 2.85
C PRO A 749 -1.71 -3.61 4.12
N LEU A 750 -1.51 -2.29 4.19
CA LEU A 750 -0.75 -1.60 5.24
C LEU A 750 -1.14 -2.02 6.67
N ILE A 751 -2.42 -2.34 6.92
CA ILE A 751 -2.90 -2.75 8.25
C ILE A 751 -2.25 -4.03 8.80
N LEU A 752 -1.61 -4.86 7.95
CA LEU A 752 -0.89 -6.06 8.36
C LEU A 752 0.58 -5.82 8.77
N ASP A 753 1.05 -4.57 8.75
CA ASP A 753 2.40 -4.21 9.18
C ASP A 753 2.61 -4.42 10.71
N TYR A 754 3.81 -4.09 11.19
CA TYR A 754 4.19 -4.26 12.60
C TYR A 754 3.54 -3.22 13.55
N ASN A 755 3.00 -2.12 13.04
CA ASN A 755 2.67 -0.90 13.76
C ASN A 755 1.23 -0.94 14.34
N LEU A 756 0.99 -0.26 15.47
CA LEU A 756 -0.32 -0.11 16.11
C LEU A 756 -0.94 1.29 15.95
N ASP A 757 -0.26 2.18 15.22
CA ASP A 757 -0.70 3.55 14.94
C ASP A 757 -2.13 3.63 14.39
N PHE A 758 -2.84 4.68 14.83
CA PHE A 758 -4.29 4.89 14.63
C PHE A 758 -5.21 3.89 15.36
N GLY A 759 -4.67 2.94 16.13
CA GLY A 759 -5.46 2.03 16.96
C GLY A 759 -5.92 0.77 16.22
N ARG A 760 -5.10 0.27 15.30
CA ARG A 760 -5.30 -0.99 14.57
C ARG A 760 -5.50 -2.15 15.54
N ASP A 761 -6.25 -3.17 15.11
CA ASP A 761 -6.41 -4.38 15.93
C ASP A 761 -5.08 -5.15 16.03
N PRO A 762 -4.49 -5.31 17.24
CA PRO A 762 -3.26 -6.07 17.41
C PRO A 762 -3.36 -7.54 16.98
N ASN A 763 -4.57 -8.10 16.80
CA ASN A 763 -4.78 -9.48 16.35
C ASN A 763 -4.53 -9.68 14.84
N LEU A 764 -4.42 -8.62 14.03
CA LEU A 764 -4.09 -8.70 12.60
C LEU A 764 -2.60 -8.95 12.32
N PHE A 765 -1.74 -8.92 13.34
CA PHE A 765 -0.32 -9.21 13.21
C PHE A 765 -0.07 -10.71 13.08
N GLU A 766 0.53 -11.11 11.96
CA GLU A 766 1.03 -12.46 11.73
C GLU A 766 2.56 -12.49 11.85
N ALA A 767 3.12 -13.50 12.53
CA ALA A 767 4.56 -13.76 12.59
C ALA A 767 4.99 -14.53 11.34
N ASN A 768 5.17 -13.79 10.23
CA ASN A 768 5.49 -14.29 8.88
C ASN A 768 6.10 -13.13 8.05
N PRO A 769 6.71 -13.40 6.86
CA PRO A 769 7.44 -12.36 6.12
C PRO A 769 6.53 -11.32 5.42
N TYR A 770 5.24 -11.63 5.23
CA TYR A 770 4.32 -10.78 4.48
C TYR A 770 4.08 -9.44 5.20
N ARG A 771 4.15 -8.32 4.48
CA ARG A 771 4.06 -6.96 5.05
C ARG A 771 5.09 -6.70 6.17
N THR A 772 6.33 -7.16 5.97
CA THR A 772 7.47 -6.68 6.76
C THR A 772 7.84 -5.25 6.38
N SER A 773 7.70 -4.92 5.09
CA SER A 773 8.06 -3.65 4.46
C SER A 773 6.93 -3.14 3.55
N ASP A 774 7.14 -2.00 2.89
CA ASP A 774 6.39 -1.54 1.71
C ASP A 774 7.09 -1.85 0.37
N HIS A 775 8.35 -2.30 0.42
CA HIS A 775 9.14 -2.74 -0.74
C HIS A 775 9.31 -4.28 -0.76
N ASP A 776 9.17 -4.90 -1.93
CA ASP A 776 9.49 -6.33 -2.14
C ASP A 776 11.01 -6.54 -2.30
N PRO A 777 11.60 -7.61 -1.73
CA PRO A 777 13.00 -7.96 -1.97
C PRO A 777 13.24 -8.51 -3.37
N LEU A 778 14.35 -8.09 -3.99
CA LEU A 778 14.86 -8.59 -5.28
C LEU A 778 16.04 -9.54 -5.03
N ILE A 779 16.03 -10.72 -5.65
CA ILE A 779 17.05 -11.77 -5.51
C ILE A 779 17.69 -12.06 -6.88
N VAL A 780 19.01 -12.28 -6.90
CA VAL A 780 19.84 -12.57 -8.08
C VAL A 780 20.67 -13.84 -7.83
N GLY A 781 20.65 -14.77 -8.78
CA GLY A 781 21.50 -15.96 -8.78
C GLY A 781 22.77 -15.72 -9.60
N LEU A 782 23.93 -16.07 -9.02
CA LEU A 782 25.25 -15.94 -9.66
C LEU A 782 25.98 -17.27 -9.68
N ASP A 783 26.68 -17.58 -10.77
CA ASP A 783 27.61 -18.71 -10.86
C ASP A 783 29.08 -18.21 -10.76
N LEU A 784 29.72 -18.43 -9.62
CA LEU A 784 31.06 -17.91 -9.26
C LEU A 784 32.09 -19.03 -8.97
N ARG A 785 31.78 -20.29 -9.30
CA ARG A 785 32.77 -21.38 -9.25
C ARG A 785 33.82 -21.25 -10.35
N ALA A 786 34.99 -21.83 -10.08
CA ALA A 786 35.94 -22.13 -11.13
C ALA A 786 35.42 -23.29 -11.99
N ASP A 787 35.48 -23.14 -13.32
CA ASP A 787 35.16 -24.22 -14.27
C ASP A 787 35.85 -25.54 -13.89
N SER A 788 35.07 -26.61 -13.87
CA SER A 788 35.48 -27.96 -13.51
C SER A 788 34.90 -28.99 -14.49
N VAL A 789 35.28 -30.28 -14.36
CA VAL A 789 34.60 -31.36 -15.10
C VAL A 789 33.30 -31.73 -14.38
N PRO A 790 32.26 -32.23 -15.08
CA PRO A 790 30.95 -32.47 -14.48
C PRO A 790 31.00 -33.44 -13.30
N ALA A 791 30.02 -33.37 -12.41
CA ALA A 791 29.87 -34.34 -11.33
C ALA A 791 29.45 -35.74 -11.83
N ALA A 792 29.43 -36.73 -10.93
CA ALA A 792 29.01 -38.08 -11.27
C ALA A 792 27.48 -38.15 -11.45
N PRO A 793 26.95 -38.63 -12.60
CA PRO A 793 25.51 -38.82 -12.79
C PRO A 793 24.89 -39.75 -11.73
N VAL A 794 23.65 -39.47 -11.31
CA VAL A 794 22.86 -40.42 -10.52
C VAL A 794 22.31 -41.49 -11.47
N VAL A 795 22.80 -42.72 -11.36
CA VAL A 795 22.50 -43.81 -12.31
C VAL A 795 21.53 -44.83 -11.71
N SER A 796 20.46 -45.13 -12.45
CA SER A 796 19.52 -46.25 -12.21
C SER A 796 19.54 -47.24 -13.37
N VAL A 797 19.21 -48.51 -13.11
CA VAL A 797 19.18 -49.55 -14.15
C VAL A 797 18.01 -50.50 -13.93
N VAL A 798 17.20 -50.69 -14.99
CA VAL A 798 16.14 -51.69 -15.06
C VAL A 798 16.64 -52.88 -15.87
N ALA A 799 16.72 -54.05 -15.23
CA ALA A 799 17.02 -55.31 -15.92
C ALA A 799 15.86 -55.73 -16.82
N GLY A 800 16.17 -56.36 -17.95
CA GLY A 800 15.20 -57.00 -18.84
C GLY A 800 15.63 -58.40 -19.28
N TRP A 801 14.96 -58.92 -20.31
CA TRP A 801 15.42 -60.12 -21.00
C TRP A 801 16.60 -59.78 -21.92
N ASN A 802 17.72 -60.49 -21.75
CA ASN A 802 18.97 -60.35 -22.50
C ASN A 802 19.49 -58.91 -22.65
N ALA A 803 19.08 -58.02 -21.75
CA ALA A 803 19.26 -56.58 -21.87
C ALA A 803 19.12 -55.87 -20.51
N ALA A 804 19.55 -54.62 -20.45
CA ALA A 804 19.27 -53.70 -19.35
C ALA A 804 19.14 -52.26 -19.86
N THR A 805 18.16 -51.53 -19.34
CA THR A 805 17.98 -50.09 -19.62
C THR A 805 18.58 -49.28 -18.49
N VAL A 806 19.59 -48.49 -18.81
CA VAL A 806 20.23 -47.50 -17.93
C VAL A 806 19.47 -46.19 -18.06
N THR A 807 19.15 -45.54 -16.94
CA THR A 807 18.62 -44.18 -16.88
C THR A 807 19.46 -43.35 -15.91
N TRP A 808 19.59 -42.05 -16.16
CA TRP A 808 20.34 -41.16 -15.28
C TRP A 808 19.76 -39.76 -15.27
N GLU A 809 19.96 -39.06 -14.15
CA GLU A 809 19.73 -37.63 -14.04
C GLU A 809 20.94 -36.85 -14.59
N ALA A 810 20.74 -35.59 -14.95
CA ALA A 810 21.87 -34.72 -15.25
C ALA A 810 22.66 -34.50 -13.94
N PRO A 811 23.98 -34.73 -13.90
CA PRO A 811 24.79 -34.20 -12.82
C PRO A 811 24.91 -32.68 -12.96
N ASP A 812 25.42 -32.05 -11.90
CA ASP A 812 26.09 -30.76 -12.01
C ASP A 812 27.09 -30.76 -13.18
N ASP A 813 27.05 -29.74 -14.02
CA ASP A 813 27.88 -29.60 -15.22
C ASP A 813 29.28 -29.03 -14.93
N GLY A 814 29.49 -28.49 -13.73
CA GLY A 814 30.76 -27.94 -13.29
C GLY A 814 31.12 -26.55 -13.85
N GLY A 815 30.17 -25.80 -14.41
CA GLY A 815 30.37 -24.44 -14.95
C GLY A 815 30.35 -24.38 -16.49
N GLN A 816 30.41 -25.54 -17.15
CA GLN A 816 30.30 -25.63 -18.60
C GLN A 816 29.28 -26.70 -19.01
N ALA A 817 28.36 -26.32 -19.88
CA ALA A 817 27.30 -27.18 -20.37
C ALA A 817 27.81 -28.57 -20.82
N ILE A 818 27.12 -29.61 -20.35
CA ILE A 818 27.42 -31.00 -20.72
C ILE A 818 27.30 -31.14 -22.26
N THR A 819 28.33 -31.71 -22.87
CA THR A 819 28.44 -31.96 -24.32
C THR A 819 27.99 -33.37 -24.71
N GLY A 820 27.91 -34.30 -23.75
CA GLY A 820 27.43 -35.66 -23.94
C GLY A 820 27.73 -36.57 -22.76
N TYR A 821 27.32 -37.84 -22.88
CA TYR A 821 27.56 -38.89 -21.89
C TYR A 821 28.26 -40.10 -22.53
N GLU A 822 29.25 -40.65 -21.84
CA GLU A 822 29.85 -41.97 -22.13
C GLU A 822 29.26 -43.00 -21.17
N LEU A 823 28.85 -44.16 -21.71
CA LEU A 823 28.30 -45.28 -20.94
C LEU A 823 29.15 -46.53 -21.13
N ARG A 824 29.36 -47.29 -20.05
CA ARG A 824 30.11 -48.56 -20.09
C ARG A 824 29.41 -49.66 -19.31
N VAL A 825 29.47 -50.89 -19.82
CA VAL A 825 28.96 -52.10 -19.18
C VAL A 825 30.12 -53.00 -18.82
N LEU A 826 30.26 -53.32 -17.53
CA LEU A 826 31.36 -54.06 -16.96
C LEU A 826 30.89 -55.42 -16.42
N GLN A 827 31.54 -56.49 -16.90
CA GLN A 827 31.46 -57.82 -16.30
C GLN A 827 32.67 -58.01 -15.38
N GLY A 828 32.49 -57.75 -14.07
CA GLY A 828 33.61 -57.63 -13.14
C GLY A 828 34.44 -56.38 -13.44
N THR A 829 35.67 -56.55 -13.93
CA THR A 829 36.57 -55.46 -14.35
C THR A 829 36.77 -55.39 -15.87
N THR A 830 36.02 -56.18 -16.65
CA THR A 830 36.13 -56.23 -18.12
C THR A 830 34.96 -55.49 -18.74
N GLU A 831 35.24 -54.50 -19.58
CA GLU A 831 34.20 -53.86 -20.41
C GLU A 831 33.69 -54.86 -21.46
N VAL A 832 32.38 -54.99 -21.56
CA VAL A 832 31.69 -55.90 -22.51
C VAL A 832 30.85 -55.15 -23.53
N ALA A 833 30.42 -53.92 -23.22
CA ALA A 833 29.74 -53.01 -24.14
C ALA A 833 29.94 -51.56 -23.67
N SER A 834 29.85 -50.62 -24.59
CA SER A 834 29.89 -49.18 -24.31
C SER A 834 29.11 -48.40 -25.36
N ALA A 835 28.72 -47.17 -25.02
CA ALA A 835 27.95 -46.27 -25.88
C ALA A 835 28.31 -44.80 -25.58
N SER A 836 28.01 -43.91 -26.51
CA SER A 836 28.08 -42.47 -26.30
C SER A 836 26.80 -41.81 -26.82
N VAL A 837 26.26 -40.85 -26.08
CA VAL A 837 24.98 -40.20 -26.39
C VAL A 837 25.06 -38.68 -26.20
N GLY A 838 24.18 -37.95 -26.88
CA GLY A 838 24.11 -36.49 -26.82
C GLY A 838 23.66 -35.95 -25.45
N PRO A 839 23.81 -34.62 -25.23
CA PRO A 839 23.65 -34.01 -23.92
C PRO A 839 22.20 -33.98 -23.39
N ASP A 840 21.21 -34.18 -24.27
CA ASP A 840 19.79 -34.26 -23.91
C ASP A 840 19.32 -35.68 -23.56
N VAL A 841 20.16 -36.69 -23.77
CA VAL A 841 19.80 -38.10 -23.55
C VAL A 841 19.94 -38.47 -22.08
N ARG A 842 18.90 -39.10 -21.51
CA ARG A 842 18.85 -39.57 -20.11
C ARG A 842 18.56 -41.08 -19.97
N SER A 843 18.58 -41.82 -21.08
CA SER A 843 18.31 -43.26 -21.12
C SER A 843 19.03 -43.98 -22.26
N HIS A 844 19.47 -45.23 -22.03
CA HIS A 844 20.05 -46.10 -23.05
C HIS A 844 19.83 -47.59 -22.69
N THR A 845 19.49 -48.43 -23.67
CA THR A 845 19.30 -49.88 -23.48
C THR A 845 20.43 -50.67 -24.11
N PHE A 846 21.21 -51.36 -23.28
CA PHE A 846 22.20 -52.35 -23.72
C PHE A 846 21.53 -53.70 -23.93
N GLY A 847 21.64 -54.24 -25.14
CA GLY A 847 21.20 -55.60 -25.50
C GLY A 847 22.31 -56.65 -25.43
N ASP A 848 21.99 -57.87 -25.89
CA ASP A 848 22.89 -59.03 -25.97
C ASP A 848 23.69 -59.35 -24.68
N LEU A 849 23.09 -59.09 -23.52
CA LEU A 849 23.64 -59.42 -22.21
C LEU A 849 23.24 -60.83 -21.75
N ASP A 850 24.14 -61.55 -21.08
CA ASP A 850 23.87 -62.88 -20.54
C ASP A 850 22.87 -62.83 -19.38
N ASN A 851 21.76 -63.57 -19.52
CA ASN A 851 20.80 -63.71 -18.44
C ASN A 851 21.42 -64.44 -17.24
N GLY A 852 21.21 -63.91 -16.03
CA GLY A 852 21.79 -64.43 -14.81
C GLY A 852 23.23 -63.97 -14.51
N VAL A 853 23.84 -63.14 -15.36
CA VAL A 853 25.10 -62.44 -15.06
C VAL A 853 24.79 -61.07 -14.46
N THR A 854 25.48 -60.70 -13.38
CA THR A 854 25.42 -59.33 -12.85
C THR A 854 26.45 -58.46 -13.56
N TYR A 855 26.00 -57.34 -14.12
CA TYR A 855 26.83 -56.33 -14.75
C TYR A 855 26.80 -55.03 -13.93
N ARG A 856 27.89 -54.26 -13.97
CA ARG A 856 27.94 -52.87 -13.49
C ARG A 856 27.85 -51.94 -14.68
N PHE A 857 26.97 -50.95 -14.60
CA PHE A 857 26.73 -49.94 -15.62
C PHE A 857 27.29 -48.62 -15.10
N GLU A 858 28.18 -48.00 -15.87
CA GLU A 858 28.72 -46.67 -15.61
C GLU A 858 28.13 -45.66 -16.59
N VAL A 859 27.91 -44.43 -16.11
CA VAL A 859 27.63 -43.24 -16.92
C VAL A 859 28.57 -42.13 -16.49
N VAL A 860 29.21 -41.47 -17.46
CA VAL A 860 30.14 -40.35 -17.27
C VAL A 860 29.64 -39.18 -18.09
N ALA A 861 29.40 -38.02 -17.46
CA ALA A 861 29.14 -36.77 -18.17
C ALA A 861 30.45 -36.12 -18.64
N THR A 862 30.40 -35.35 -19.73
CA THR A 862 31.58 -34.67 -20.31
C THR A 862 31.21 -33.25 -20.75
N ASN A 863 31.97 -32.24 -20.32
CA ASN A 863 31.84 -30.85 -20.77
C ASN A 863 33.07 -30.40 -21.60
N GLY A 864 33.24 -29.09 -21.81
CA GLY A 864 34.38 -28.53 -22.55
C GLY A 864 35.75 -28.72 -21.89
N LEU A 865 35.82 -28.88 -20.56
CA LEU A 865 37.04 -29.26 -19.84
C LEU A 865 37.32 -30.76 -19.87
N GLY A 866 36.28 -31.59 -19.93
CA GLY A 866 36.42 -33.02 -20.15
C GLY A 866 35.45 -33.89 -19.35
N ALA A 867 35.85 -35.15 -19.16
CA ALA A 867 35.02 -36.19 -18.56
C ALA A 867 35.07 -36.16 -17.02
N GLY A 868 33.88 -36.21 -16.41
CA GLY A 868 33.69 -36.28 -14.97
C GLY A 868 33.95 -37.67 -14.35
N PRO A 869 33.69 -37.85 -13.04
CA PRO A 869 33.71 -39.15 -12.41
C PRO A 869 32.50 -40.00 -12.85
N ALA A 870 32.65 -41.33 -12.80
CA ALA A 870 31.61 -42.26 -13.21
C ALA A 870 30.53 -42.45 -12.13
N GLY A 871 29.30 -42.06 -12.45
CA GLY A 871 28.10 -42.56 -11.80
C GLY A 871 27.91 -44.04 -12.13
N ALA A 872 27.40 -44.86 -11.19
CA ALA A 872 27.26 -46.29 -11.47
C ALA A 872 26.19 -47.03 -10.64
N ALA A 873 25.58 -48.02 -11.28
CA ALA A 873 24.66 -48.99 -10.66
C ALA A 873 24.94 -50.41 -11.16
N THR A 874 24.24 -51.42 -10.60
CA THR A 874 24.38 -52.82 -11.02
C THR A 874 23.03 -53.46 -11.28
N ALA A 875 22.95 -54.29 -12.31
CA ALA A 875 21.75 -55.04 -12.65
C ALA A 875 22.10 -56.44 -13.16
N ARG A 876 21.10 -57.34 -13.13
CA ARG A 876 21.24 -58.73 -13.52
C ARG A 876 20.10 -59.08 -14.49
N PRO A 877 20.32 -59.04 -15.82
CA PRO A 877 19.34 -59.47 -16.82
C PRO A 877 18.79 -60.87 -16.51
N PHE A 878 17.54 -61.12 -16.85
CA PHE A 878 16.82 -62.33 -16.44
C PHE A 878 16.16 -63.03 -17.62
N GLU A 879 16.15 -64.37 -17.59
CA GLU A 879 15.25 -65.11 -18.46
C GLU A 879 13.80 -64.85 -18.01
N PRO A 880 12.90 -64.40 -18.91
CA PRO A 880 11.49 -64.37 -18.58
C PRO A 880 11.04 -65.81 -18.32
N PRO A 881 10.16 -66.06 -17.33
CA PRO A 881 9.73 -67.41 -17.01
C PRO A 881 9.14 -68.10 -18.25
N LEU A 882 9.59 -69.33 -18.52
CA LEU A 882 9.05 -70.17 -19.59
C LEU A 882 7.52 -70.18 -19.50
N ARG A 883 6.85 -69.88 -20.63
CA ARG A 883 5.38 -69.79 -20.74
C ARG A 883 4.70 -71.01 -20.08
N GLN A 884 4.18 -70.84 -18.88
CA GLN A 884 3.09 -71.69 -18.42
C GLN A 884 1.81 -71.24 -19.14
N HIS A 885 1.05 -72.20 -19.68
CA HIS A 885 -0.36 -71.96 -19.94
C HIS A 885 -1.03 -71.69 -18.59
N VAL A 886 -1.69 -70.53 -18.49
CA VAL A 886 -2.71 -70.32 -17.46
C VAL A 886 -4.02 -70.71 -18.10
N ASP A 887 -4.38 -71.99 -17.98
CA ASP A 887 -5.76 -72.43 -18.23
C ASP A 887 -6.62 -71.81 -17.11
N LEU A 888 -7.52 -70.89 -17.49
CA LEU A 888 -8.52 -70.32 -16.60
C LEU A 888 -9.81 -71.14 -16.75
N ASP A 889 -10.14 -71.93 -15.72
CA ASP A 889 -11.40 -72.69 -15.69
C ASP A 889 -12.61 -71.74 -15.79
N ALA A 890 -13.47 -71.99 -16.77
CA ALA A 890 -14.49 -71.03 -17.22
C ALA A 890 -15.80 -71.00 -16.39
N GLU A 891 -15.78 -71.44 -15.14
CA GLU A 891 -16.98 -71.63 -14.29
C GLU A 891 -17.09 -70.65 -13.09
N ALA A 892 -16.74 -69.37 -13.26
CA ALA A 892 -16.97 -68.34 -12.24
C ALA A 892 -17.21 -66.90 -12.78
N ALA A 893 -17.79 -66.74 -13.98
CA ALA A 893 -18.04 -65.42 -14.57
C ALA A 893 -19.40 -64.81 -14.16
N CYS A 894 -19.39 -63.59 -13.60
CA CYS A 894 -20.60 -62.80 -13.41
C CYS A 894 -21.23 -62.40 -14.78
N PRO A 895 -22.56 -62.49 -14.96
CA PRO A 895 -23.21 -62.14 -16.22
C PRO A 895 -22.93 -60.68 -16.65
N GLY A 896 -22.13 -60.53 -17.70
CA GLY A 896 -21.73 -59.22 -18.28
C GLY A 896 -20.23 -59.09 -18.54
N PHE A 897 -19.39 -59.77 -17.75
CA PHE A 897 -17.93 -59.70 -17.90
C PHE A 897 -17.42 -60.68 -18.97
N THR A 898 -16.53 -60.19 -19.84
CA THR A 898 -15.83 -60.99 -20.86
C THR A 898 -14.35 -60.61 -20.81
N VAL A 899 -13.44 -61.58 -20.70
CA VAL A 899 -11.98 -61.34 -20.66
C VAL A 899 -11.36 -61.80 -21.98
N THR A 900 -10.85 -60.85 -22.76
CA THR A 900 -10.14 -61.07 -24.02
C THR A 900 -8.63 -61.04 -23.78
N ASN A 901 -7.98 -62.21 -23.86
CA ASN A 901 -6.54 -62.31 -23.59
C ASN A 901 -5.71 -61.84 -24.81
N SER A 902 -4.91 -60.78 -24.64
CA SER A 902 -4.05 -60.21 -25.69
C SER A 902 -2.60 -60.67 -25.52
N ASN A 903 -1.99 -61.17 -26.61
CA ASN A 903 -0.65 -61.79 -26.58
C ASN A 903 0.51 -60.77 -26.64
N ALA A 904 0.32 -59.57 -26.07
CA ALA A 904 1.32 -58.51 -25.99
C ALA A 904 1.61 -58.17 -24.53
N TYR A 905 2.81 -57.66 -24.25
CA TYR A 905 3.17 -57.12 -22.93
C TYR A 905 3.31 -55.59 -23.05
N PRO A 906 2.85 -54.81 -22.05
CA PRO A 906 2.12 -55.25 -20.85
C PRO A 906 0.70 -55.76 -21.18
N VAL A 907 0.16 -56.64 -20.33
CA VAL A 907 -1.09 -57.35 -20.65
C VAL A 907 -2.29 -56.41 -20.45
N GLY A 908 -2.90 -56.01 -21.57
CA GLY A 908 -4.16 -55.27 -21.57
C GLY A 908 -5.35 -56.18 -21.34
N PHE A 909 -6.26 -55.76 -20.46
CA PHE A 909 -7.57 -56.38 -20.24
C PHE A 909 -8.68 -55.35 -20.41
N GLU A 910 -9.82 -55.79 -20.92
CA GLU A 910 -11.05 -54.98 -21.04
C GLU A 910 -12.15 -55.58 -20.17
N TRP A 911 -13.13 -54.77 -19.79
CA TRP A 911 -14.39 -55.26 -19.24
C TRP A 911 -15.59 -54.46 -19.77
N THR A 912 -16.77 -55.04 -19.59
CA THR A 912 -18.06 -54.40 -19.89
C THR A 912 -18.92 -54.49 -18.64
N ALA A 913 -19.49 -53.36 -18.22
CA ALA A 913 -20.55 -53.31 -17.23
C ALA A 913 -21.79 -52.66 -17.86
N ALA A 914 -22.97 -52.82 -17.24
CA ALA A 914 -24.20 -52.18 -17.71
C ALA A 914 -24.14 -50.63 -17.70
N SER A 915 -23.13 -50.05 -17.04
CA SER A 915 -22.83 -48.62 -16.97
C SER A 915 -21.72 -48.14 -17.92
N GLY A 916 -21.01 -49.03 -18.62
CA GLY A 916 -19.95 -48.64 -19.55
C GLY A 916 -18.85 -49.69 -19.79
N HIS A 917 -17.95 -49.37 -20.72
CA HIS A 917 -16.70 -50.11 -20.96
C HIS A 917 -15.54 -49.51 -20.17
N GLY A 918 -14.57 -50.35 -19.80
CA GLY A 918 -13.30 -49.93 -19.22
C GLY A 918 -12.15 -50.86 -19.65
N SER A 919 -10.92 -50.36 -19.57
CA SER A 919 -9.71 -51.11 -19.90
C SER A 919 -8.61 -50.83 -18.87
N GLY A 920 -7.77 -51.83 -18.62
CA GLY A 920 -6.63 -51.74 -17.70
C GLY A 920 -5.43 -52.53 -18.20
N VAL A 921 -4.29 -52.35 -17.53
CA VAL A 921 -2.98 -52.90 -17.91
C VAL A 921 -2.28 -53.43 -16.66
N VAL A 922 -1.65 -54.60 -16.74
CA VAL A 922 -0.96 -55.27 -15.61
C VAL A 922 0.52 -55.53 -15.94
N ALA A 923 1.39 -55.34 -14.95
CA ALA A 923 2.84 -55.51 -15.08
C ALA A 923 3.31 -56.95 -14.77
N ALA A 924 4.54 -57.28 -15.20
CA ALA A 924 5.12 -58.61 -14.99
C ALA A 924 5.48 -58.84 -13.51
N GLY A 925 4.71 -59.70 -12.83
CA GLY A 925 4.94 -60.10 -11.42
C GLY A 925 3.75 -59.84 -10.49
N GLU A 926 2.76 -59.08 -10.93
CA GLU A 926 1.55 -58.79 -10.15
C GLU A 926 0.58 -59.98 -10.18
N THR A 927 -0.19 -60.18 -9.09
CA THR A 927 -1.14 -61.29 -8.97
C THR A 927 -2.56 -60.79 -8.75
N VAL A 928 -3.44 -61.01 -9.72
CA VAL A 928 -4.88 -60.76 -9.58
C VAL A 928 -5.54 -62.00 -8.99
N VAL A 929 -6.15 -61.88 -7.80
CA VAL A 929 -6.92 -62.95 -7.16
C VAL A 929 -8.41 -62.60 -7.20
N VAL A 930 -9.17 -63.36 -7.99
CA VAL A 930 -10.64 -63.36 -7.93
C VAL A 930 -11.07 -64.54 -7.06
N ALA A 931 -11.91 -64.30 -6.05
CA ALA A 931 -12.37 -65.32 -5.13
C ALA A 931 -13.88 -65.21 -4.87
N ASP A 932 -14.61 -66.30 -5.07
CA ASP A 932 -16.00 -66.45 -4.61
C ASP A 932 -16.02 -66.74 -3.09
N ALA A 933 -16.91 -66.06 -2.38
CA ALA A 933 -17.17 -66.27 -0.95
C ALA A 933 -18.67 -66.29 -0.60
N GLY A 934 -19.55 -66.49 -1.58
CA GLY A 934 -20.93 -66.90 -1.35
C GLY A 934 -21.95 -65.80 -0.98
N PRO A 935 -23.16 -66.21 -0.55
CA PRO A 935 -24.38 -65.58 -1.07
C PRO A 935 -24.85 -64.28 -0.40
N GLN A 936 -24.04 -63.61 0.44
CA GLN A 936 -24.50 -62.44 1.22
C GLN A 936 -23.53 -61.26 1.39
N ARG A 937 -22.22 -61.37 1.08
CA ARG A 937 -21.29 -60.22 1.08
C ARG A 937 -20.14 -60.44 0.10
N TRP A 938 -19.77 -59.39 -0.62
CA TRP A 938 -18.61 -59.35 -1.53
C TRP A 938 -17.71 -58.18 -1.14
N ASN A 939 -16.39 -58.40 -1.15
CA ASN A 939 -15.38 -57.36 -1.00
C ASN A 939 -14.56 -57.31 -2.29
N VAL A 940 -14.50 -56.16 -2.96
CA VAL A 940 -13.48 -55.91 -3.99
C VAL A 940 -12.26 -55.30 -3.30
N LEU A 941 -11.11 -55.96 -3.39
CA LEU A 941 -9.87 -55.52 -2.73
C LEU A 941 -8.85 -55.07 -3.78
N LEU A 942 -8.91 -53.80 -4.16
CA LEU A 942 -7.84 -53.14 -4.91
C LEU A 942 -6.81 -52.59 -3.92
N LEU A 943 -5.65 -53.25 -3.82
CA LEU A 943 -4.53 -52.79 -2.99
C LEU A 943 -3.61 -51.85 -3.77
N PHE A 944 -4.04 -50.60 -3.90
CA PHE A 944 -3.10 -49.49 -4.08
C PHE A 944 -2.65 -48.99 -2.70
N ALA A 945 -1.50 -48.32 -2.63
CA ALA A 945 -0.83 -48.05 -1.37
C ALA A 945 -1.58 -47.03 -0.47
N GLY A 946 -1.73 -47.34 0.82
CA GLY A 946 -1.92 -46.35 1.89
C GLY A 946 -3.27 -46.32 2.60
N HIS A 947 -4.39 -46.14 1.89
CA HIS A 947 -5.65 -45.70 2.52
C HIS A 947 -6.87 -46.64 2.36
N ARG A 948 -7.82 -46.50 3.30
CA ARG A 948 -9.15 -47.13 3.31
C ARG A 948 -10.25 -46.07 3.20
N LEU A 949 -11.20 -46.26 2.30
CA LEU A 949 -12.46 -45.51 2.27
C LEU A 949 -13.46 -46.06 3.31
N GLN A 950 -14.46 -45.25 3.67
CA GLN A 950 -15.39 -45.54 4.79
C GLN A 950 -16.81 -45.92 4.32
N ASP A 951 -17.59 -46.52 5.22
CA ASP A 951 -18.84 -47.25 4.92
C ASP A 951 -19.99 -46.44 4.27
N ALA A 952 -19.88 -45.10 4.17
CA ALA A 952 -20.96 -44.24 3.67
C ALA A 952 -21.25 -44.43 2.17
N GLU A 953 -20.21 -44.63 1.35
CA GLU A 953 -20.34 -44.76 -0.11
C GLU A 953 -20.91 -46.13 -0.52
N LEU A 954 -20.67 -47.16 0.31
CA LEU A 954 -21.21 -48.52 0.17
C LEU A 954 -22.75 -48.59 0.32
N ALA A 955 -23.42 -47.50 0.70
CA ALA A 955 -24.86 -47.49 0.99
C ALA A 955 -25.77 -47.47 -0.27
N ARG A 956 -25.26 -47.14 -1.46
CA ARG A 956 -26.09 -46.88 -2.66
C ARG A 956 -26.27 -48.06 -3.63
N CYS A 957 -25.63 -49.21 -3.39
CA CYS A 957 -25.80 -50.43 -4.19
C CYS A 957 -26.40 -51.58 -3.34
N ARG A 958 -27.72 -51.53 -3.15
CA ARG A 958 -28.56 -52.63 -2.61
C ARG A 958 -29.66 -52.99 -3.61
#